data_AF-A0A1M3GVR3-F1
#
_entry.id   AF-A0A1M3GVR3-F1
#
_cell.length_a   1.000
_cell.length_b   1.000
_cell.length_c   1.000
_cell.angle_alpha   90.00
_cell.angle_beta   90.00
_cell.angle_gamma   90.00
#
_symmetry.space_group_name_H-M   'P 1'
#
loop_
_entity.id
_entity.type
_entity.pdbx_description
1 polymer ?
#
loop_
_entity_poly.entity_id
_entity_poly.type
_entity_poly.pdbx_seq_one_letter_code
_entity_poly.pdbx_strand_id
1 'polypeptide(L)'
;MPIASPPQRLLPAFALALTLIVFAMATRIVLMTRPEVSIPPGIASYVQIFGFGLLFDLTAAAYFAAPVALLLALMPDRFARWHVMRAAGMVLLIALTFVLLLTAVSEWFFWEEFGARFNFIAVDYLLYSHEVIGNIRESYPVGKVLAGLAVLAVLWWLPFMRRIYAAARAPWPWRSRLLWLGAWAVAVAGLAAGLDGDLKNRSASDHVNELAGNGIYSFFAANRRNELDFERFYAALPPQQAFSIVRRTLAQDGGAWLEKQPAGGVERLIPPAAAPQRLNVVLISIESMGAEFLGAYGNPRGLTPNLDRLAREGLWFSNVYATGNRTVRGLEALALALPPTPGQSIVRRPRNEELFSLGSVLEDFNYEVRFAYGGYGYFDNMNAFFDRNDYRTIDRTDIPAERIGFANIWGVADEFLFDHVLDTLGHIHRSAQRGEGSRPFFVHVMTTSNHRPYTYPAGRIDIPSGSGREGAVKYADYAIGHLLAEARKQDWFDDTLFVVTADHGANARGTVNIPVDKYRIPLFFYAPKHLKPQRVDRLMSQIDIAPTLLGMLGMRYYSKFFGRDILHAPPAGDRAFVANYQTLGYLKNGRLAVLQPRRKAEVFAVDAQNLPVAPRADPALQQEATAFYQHAAHVFRHGLYRDEEQLPPAQRTPGIPASAQTELRERTGSR
;
A
#
# COMPACT_ATOMS: atom_id res chain seq x y z
N MET A 1 46.44 -27.45 14.98
CA MET A 1 46.68 -26.67 13.75
C MET A 1 46.61 -25.19 14.12
N PRO A 2 47.64 -24.37 13.85
CA PRO A 2 47.52 -22.94 14.05
C PRO A 2 46.41 -22.40 13.14
N ILE A 3 45.51 -21.59 13.68
CA ILE A 3 44.47 -20.91 12.90
C ILE A 3 45.20 -20.09 11.84
N ALA A 4 45.06 -20.47 10.57
CA ALA A 4 45.75 -19.79 9.47
C ALA A 4 45.33 -18.31 9.49
N SER A 5 46.29 -17.39 9.61
CA SER A 5 46.02 -15.96 9.51
C SER A 5 45.33 -15.63 8.18
N PRO A 6 44.35 -14.70 8.16
CA PRO A 6 43.68 -14.33 6.93
C PRO A 6 44.70 -13.88 5.87
N PRO A 7 44.55 -14.33 4.61
CA PRO A 7 45.51 -14.00 3.56
C PRO A 7 45.47 -12.49 3.32
N GLN A 8 46.64 -11.85 3.29
CA GLN A 8 46.76 -10.40 3.07
C GLN A 8 46.03 -9.95 1.80
N ARG A 9 45.95 -10.81 0.79
CA ARG A 9 45.22 -10.54 -0.45
C ARG A 9 43.72 -10.29 -0.29
N LEU A 10 43.11 -10.76 0.80
CA LEU A 10 41.71 -10.48 1.12
C LEU A 10 41.50 -9.15 1.87
N LEU A 11 42.56 -8.44 2.25
CA LEU A 11 42.45 -7.15 2.93
C LEU A 11 41.49 -6.16 2.23
N PRO A 12 41.46 -6.03 0.89
CA PRO A 12 40.50 -5.14 0.23
C PRO A 12 39.04 -5.53 0.49
N ALA A 13 38.73 -6.83 0.51
CA ALA A 13 37.38 -7.33 0.81
C ALA A 13 37.01 -7.10 2.28
N PHE A 14 37.94 -7.35 3.22
CA PHE A 14 37.72 -7.05 4.64
C PHE A 14 37.56 -5.55 4.91
N ALA A 15 38.34 -4.70 4.23
CA ALA A 15 38.21 -3.26 4.35
C ALA A 15 36.86 -2.76 3.80
N LEU A 16 36.35 -3.36 2.72
CA LEU A 16 35.02 -3.07 2.20
C LEU A 16 33.92 -3.51 3.17
N ALA A 17 34.03 -4.71 3.74
CA ALA A 17 33.10 -5.20 4.76
C ALA A 17 33.06 -4.26 5.99
N LEU A 18 34.24 -3.83 6.47
CA LEU A 18 34.34 -2.85 7.55
C LEU A 18 33.74 -1.50 7.17
N THR A 19 33.96 -1.02 5.94
CA THR A 19 33.37 0.21 5.42
C THR A 19 31.84 0.15 5.48
N LEU A 20 31.25 -0.97 5.07
CA LEU A 20 29.80 -1.16 5.18
C LEU A 20 29.33 -1.07 6.64
N ILE A 21 30.00 -1.76 7.56
CA ILE A 21 29.61 -1.74 8.99
C ILE A 21 29.69 -0.32 9.55
N VAL A 22 30.76 0.42 9.24
CA VAL A 22 30.93 1.81 9.68
C VAL A 22 29.81 2.70 9.14
N PHE A 23 29.51 2.61 7.84
CA PHE A 23 28.46 3.42 7.24
C PHE A 23 27.07 3.01 7.72
N ALA A 24 26.78 1.71 7.88
CA ALA A 24 25.51 1.24 8.42
C ALA A 24 25.30 1.69 9.88
N MET A 25 26.37 1.70 10.68
CA MET A 25 26.37 2.25 12.04
C MET A 25 26.11 3.77 12.03
N ALA A 26 26.81 4.51 11.16
CA ALA A 26 26.63 5.94 11.02
C ALA A 26 25.20 6.30 10.58
N THR A 27 24.66 5.60 9.57
CA THR A 27 23.26 5.75 9.13
C THR A 27 22.30 5.51 10.28
N ARG A 28 22.50 4.45 11.08
CA ARG A 28 21.67 4.15 12.25
C ARG A 28 21.69 5.29 13.27
N ILE A 29 22.87 5.81 13.60
CA ILE A 29 23.01 6.94 14.53
C ILE A 29 22.33 8.19 13.96
N VAL A 30 22.51 8.49 12.67
CA VAL A 30 21.89 9.65 12.02
C VAL A 30 20.37 9.53 12.03
N LEU A 31 19.81 8.36 11.69
CA LEU A 31 18.37 8.12 11.74
C LEU A 31 17.81 8.23 13.17
N MET A 32 18.57 7.85 14.20
CA MET A 32 18.16 8.03 15.60
C MET A 32 17.98 9.50 16.02
N THR A 33 18.62 10.44 15.32
CA THR A 33 18.52 11.89 15.64
C THR A 33 17.26 12.56 15.08
N ARG A 34 16.45 11.81 14.33
CA ARG A 34 15.25 12.33 13.67
C ARG A 34 14.17 12.71 14.69
N PRO A 35 13.50 13.88 14.56
CA PRO A 35 12.49 14.33 15.53
C PRO A 35 11.32 13.36 15.72
N GLU A 36 10.93 12.64 14.66
CA GLU A 36 9.87 11.64 14.71
C GLU A 36 10.28 10.34 15.42
N VAL A 37 11.58 10.10 15.60
CA VAL A 37 12.09 8.88 16.22
C VAL A 37 12.00 8.97 17.74
N SER A 38 11.01 8.26 18.27
CA SER A 38 10.84 8.05 19.72
C SER A 38 11.43 6.71 20.16
N ILE A 39 12.44 6.77 21.03
CA ILE A 39 13.08 5.62 21.66
C ILE A 39 12.64 5.57 23.13
N PRO A 40 12.02 4.46 23.59
CA PRO A 40 11.66 4.29 24.99
C PRO A 40 12.86 4.49 25.92
N PRO A 41 12.67 5.11 27.10
CA PRO A 41 13.76 5.30 28.05
C PRO A 41 14.29 3.96 28.55
N GLY A 42 15.62 3.80 28.58
CA GLY A 42 16.30 2.62 29.12
C GLY A 42 17.37 2.03 28.19
N ILE A 43 18.35 1.34 28.79
CA ILE A 43 19.51 0.79 28.04
C ILE A 43 19.13 -0.36 27.10
N ALA A 44 18.04 -1.09 27.39
CA ALA A 44 17.61 -2.26 26.63
C ALA A 44 17.32 -1.92 25.16
N SER A 45 16.68 -0.77 24.89
CA SER A 45 16.40 -0.33 23.52
C SER A 45 17.69 -0.07 22.73
N TYR A 46 18.71 0.53 23.35
CA TYR A 46 20.00 0.75 22.71
C TYR A 46 20.78 -0.56 22.48
N VAL A 47 20.73 -1.48 23.45
CA VAL A 47 21.31 -2.84 23.28
C VAL A 47 20.63 -3.57 22.13
N GLN A 48 19.32 -3.46 21.98
CA GLN A 48 18.60 -4.04 20.85
C GLN A 48 19.02 -3.39 19.52
N ILE A 49 18.98 -2.05 19.45
CA ILE A 49 19.32 -1.27 18.25
C ILE A 49 20.73 -1.61 17.76
N PHE A 50 21.72 -1.56 18.64
CA PHE A 50 23.11 -1.76 18.24
C PHE A 50 23.52 -3.24 18.22
N GLY A 51 22.95 -4.09 19.07
CA GLY A 51 23.26 -5.52 19.14
C GLY A 51 22.72 -6.27 17.92
N PHE A 52 21.40 -6.19 17.67
CA PHE A 52 20.84 -6.76 16.45
C PHE A 52 21.31 -6.00 15.22
N GLY A 53 21.47 -4.67 15.31
CA GLY A 53 22.03 -3.85 14.23
C GLY A 53 23.37 -4.39 13.74
N LEU A 54 24.31 -4.66 14.65
CA LEU A 54 25.60 -5.23 14.31
C LEU A 54 25.49 -6.62 13.69
N LEU A 55 24.58 -7.49 14.19
CA LEU A 55 24.34 -8.81 13.61
C LEU A 55 23.90 -8.72 12.14
N PHE A 56 22.96 -7.83 11.84
CA PHE A 56 22.49 -7.61 10.47
C PHE A 56 23.55 -6.91 9.60
N ASP A 57 24.32 -5.98 10.16
CA ASP A 57 25.41 -5.30 9.46
C ASP A 57 26.54 -6.27 9.07
N LEU A 58 26.93 -7.18 9.98
CA LEU A 58 27.90 -8.25 9.71
C LEU A 58 27.42 -9.17 8.59
N THR A 59 26.13 -9.48 8.58
CA THR A 59 25.51 -10.34 7.57
C THR A 59 25.48 -9.63 6.20
N ALA A 60 25.04 -8.38 6.17
CA ALA A 60 25.08 -7.56 4.96
C ALA A 60 26.52 -7.39 4.44
N ALA A 61 27.50 -7.17 5.32
CA ALA A 61 28.91 -7.08 4.98
C ALA A 61 29.46 -8.37 4.36
N ALA A 62 29.06 -9.53 4.88
CA ALA A 62 29.44 -10.83 4.33
C ALA A 62 28.95 -11.00 2.88
N TYR A 63 27.71 -10.62 2.58
CA TYR A 63 27.18 -10.65 1.20
C TYR A 63 27.77 -9.58 0.30
N PHE A 64 27.95 -8.37 0.82
CA PHE A 64 28.40 -7.24 -0.01
C PHE A 64 29.87 -7.35 -0.41
N ALA A 65 30.72 -7.88 0.48
CA ALA A 65 32.14 -8.13 0.18
C ALA A 65 32.35 -9.39 -0.70
N ALA A 66 31.30 -10.18 -0.93
CA ALA A 66 31.33 -11.42 -1.68
C ALA A 66 32.02 -11.34 -3.04
N PRO A 67 31.60 -10.43 -3.94
CA PRO A 67 32.09 -10.45 -5.30
C PRO A 67 33.55 -10.05 -5.35
N VAL A 68 33.97 -9.15 -4.45
CA VAL A 68 35.36 -8.70 -4.31
C VAL A 68 36.24 -9.83 -3.78
N ALA A 69 35.79 -10.53 -2.73
CA ALA A 69 36.53 -11.67 -2.19
C ALA A 69 36.70 -12.78 -3.25
N LEU A 70 35.64 -13.11 -3.99
CA LEU A 70 35.65 -14.08 -5.06
C LEU A 70 36.59 -13.65 -6.20
N LEU A 71 36.51 -12.39 -6.64
CA LEU A 71 37.39 -11.85 -7.68
C LEU A 71 38.86 -11.92 -7.26
N LEU A 72 39.19 -11.54 -6.03
CA LEU A 72 40.56 -11.57 -5.51
C LEU A 72 41.09 -13.00 -5.40
N ALA A 73 40.24 -13.96 -5.04
CA ALA A 73 40.58 -15.37 -4.92
C ALA A 73 40.75 -16.03 -6.29
N LEU A 74 39.85 -15.78 -7.24
CA LEU A 74 39.94 -16.34 -8.59
C LEU A 74 41.09 -15.72 -9.40
N MET A 75 41.50 -14.49 -9.10
CA MET A 75 42.57 -13.81 -9.83
C MET A 75 43.93 -14.55 -9.68
N PRO A 76 44.59 -14.94 -10.78
CA PRO A 76 45.97 -15.43 -10.77
C PRO A 76 46.98 -14.41 -10.20
N ASP A 77 48.08 -14.89 -9.61
CA ASP A 77 49.11 -14.02 -9.00
C ASP A 77 49.77 -13.09 -10.03
N ARG A 78 49.95 -13.57 -11.26
CA ARG A 78 50.48 -12.76 -12.37
C ARG A 78 49.64 -11.51 -12.62
N PHE A 79 48.31 -11.65 -12.60
CA PHE A 79 47.38 -10.56 -12.87
C PHE A 79 47.22 -9.65 -11.66
N ALA A 80 47.26 -10.17 -10.44
CA ALA A 80 47.26 -9.36 -9.21
C ALA A 80 48.43 -8.35 -9.14
N ARG A 81 49.57 -8.69 -9.74
CA ARG A 81 50.75 -7.83 -9.76
C ARG A 81 50.67 -6.73 -10.81
N TRP A 82 49.85 -6.91 -11.85
CA TRP A 82 49.66 -5.90 -12.90
C TRP A 82 49.06 -4.62 -12.33
N HIS A 83 49.61 -3.47 -12.74
CA HIS A 83 49.17 -2.18 -12.23
C HIS A 83 47.72 -1.86 -12.64
N VAL A 84 47.32 -2.22 -13.87
CA VAL A 84 45.96 -2.03 -14.38
C VAL A 84 44.93 -2.76 -13.52
N MET A 85 45.17 -4.04 -13.18
CA MET A 85 44.23 -4.82 -12.35
C MET A 85 44.06 -4.26 -10.95
N ARG A 86 45.13 -3.66 -10.37
CA ARG A 86 45.05 -3.02 -9.05
C ARG A 86 44.35 -1.68 -9.12
N ALA A 87 44.56 -0.91 -10.19
CA ALA A 87 43.80 0.31 -10.44
C ALA A 87 42.30 -0.01 -10.63
N ALA A 88 41.97 -1.04 -11.41
CA ALA A 88 40.61 -1.52 -11.57
C ALA A 88 39.98 -1.99 -10.25
N GLY A 89 40.74 -2.72 -9.42
CA GLY A 89 40.30 -3.10 -8.08
C GLY A 89 40.03 -1.88 -7.17
N MET A 90 40.86 -0.83 -7.26
CA MET A 90 40.66 0.41 -6.53
C MET A 90 39.41 1.16 -7.00
N VAL A 91 39.21 1.26 -8.31
CA VAL A 91 38.01 1.85 -8.91
C VAL A 91 36.76 1.09 -8.48
N LEU A 92 36.81 -0.25 -8.45
CA LEU A 92 35.71 -1.09 -7.96
C LEU A 92 35.41 -0.79 -6.49
N LEU A 93 36.41 -0.67 -5.61
CA LEU A 93 36.19 -0.30 -4.21
C LEU A 93 35.56 1.08 -4.06
N ILE A 94 36.04 2.07 -4.82
CA ILE A 94 35.47 3.42 -4.82
C ILE A 94 34.01 3.38 -5.30
N ALA A 95 33.73 2.65 -6.37
CA ALA A 95 32.37 2.50 -6.90
C ALA A 95 31.43 1.80 -5.90
N LEU A 96 31.89 0.74 -5.23
CA LEU A 96 31.09 0.05 -4.21
C LEU A 96 30.87 0.93 -2.97
N THR A 97 31.87 1.70 -2.54
CA THR A 97 31.72 2.69 -1.46
C THR A 97 30.76 3.82 -1.85
N PHE A 98 30.79 4.27 -3.10
CA PHE A 98 29.80 5.21 -3.63
C PHE A 98 28.38 4.63 -3.53
N VAL A 99 28.17 3.36 -3.89
CA VAL A 99 26.87 2.68 -3.74
C VAL A 99 26.45 2.63 -2.27
N LEU A 100 27.37 2.37 -1.32
CA LEU A 100 27.07 2.37 0.11
C LEU A 100 26.67 3.75 0.62
N LEU A 101 27.37 4.81 0.20
CA LEU A 101 27.01 6.18 0.54
C LEU A 101 25.66 6.58 -0.06
N LEU A 102 25.42 6.21 -1.32
CA LEU A 102 24.15 6.45 -1.99
C LEU A 102 23.02 5.74 -1.24
N THR A 103 23.24 4.49 -0.83
CA THR A 103 22.30 3.73 -0.01
C THR A 103 22.01 4.45 1.31
N ALA A 104 23.05 4.90 2.02
CA ALA A 104 22.89 5.60 3.29
C ALA A 104 22.08 6.90 3.16
N VAL A 105 22.37 7.72 2.14
CA VAL A 105 21.60 8.93 1.85
C VAL A 105 20.19 8.61 1.39
N SER A 106 20.00 7.54 0.62
CA SER A 106 18.67 7.12 0.16
C SER A 106 17.81 6.61 1.32
N GLU A 107 18.40 5.91 2.30
CA GLU A 107 17.69 5.49 3.52
C GLU A 107 17.23 6.69 4.36
N TRP A 108 17.94 7.82 4.36
CA TRP A 108 17.46 9.04 5.01
C TRP A 108 16.14 9.54 4.41
N PHE A 109 16.08 9.69 3.09
CA PHE A 109 14.87 10.15 2.40
C PHE A 109 13.77 9.10 2.41
N PHE A 110 14.12 7.82 2.36
CA PHE A 110 13.17 6.73 2.47
C PHE A 110 12.54 6.67 3.87
N TRP A 111 13.33 6.92 4.92
CA TRP A 111 12.81 7.06 6.28
C TRP A 111 11.87 8.26 6.40
N GLU A 112 12.17 9.37 5.73
CA GLU A 112 11.28 10.54 5.72
C GLU A 112 9.91 10.23 5.11
N GLU A 113 9.86 9.41 4.07
CA GLU A 113 8.61 9.08 3.39
C GLU A 113 7.87 7.91 4.05
N PHE A 114 8.59 6.94 4.61
CA PHE A 114 8.01 5.68 5.07
C PHE A 114 8.25 5.37 6.55
N GLY A 115 9.01 6.17 7.30
CA GLY A 115 9.29 5.92 8.72
C GLY A 115 10.06 4.62 9.00
N ALA A 116 10.71 4.04 7.99
CA ALA A 116 11.35 2.73 8.06
C ALA A 116 12.69 2.70 7.30
N ARG A 117 13.52 1.68 7.58
CA ARG A 117 14.67 1.37 6.71
C ARG A 117 14.19 0.70 5.42
N PHE A 118 15.10 0.55 4.44
CA PHE A 118 14.75 -0.18 3.20
C PHE A 118 14.15 -1.55 3.50
N ASN A 119 13.03 -1.84 2.85
CA ASN A 119 12.24 -3.05 2.99
C ASN A 119 11.62 -3.41 1.63
N PHE A 120 10.60 -4.26 1.58
CA PHE A 120 9.94 -4.68 0.34
C PHE A 120 9.40 -3.51 -0.49
N ILE A 121 9.02 -2.39 0.15
CA ILE A 121 8.54 -1.19 -0.54
C ILE A 121 9.63 -0.67 -1.49
N ALA A 122 10.91 -0.68 -1.07
CA ALA A 122 12.01 -0.27 -1.92
C ALA A 122 12.19 -1.18 -3.15
N VAL A 123 11.88 -2.49 -3.03
CA VAL A 123 11.90 -3.44 -4.15
C VAL A 123 10.75 -3.16 -5.12
N ASP A 124 9.53 -2.96 -4.60
CA ASP A 124 8.34 -2.66 -5.40
C ASP A 124 8.55 -1.42 -6.28
N TYR A 125 9.21 -0.40 -5.73
CA TYR A 125 9.46 0.86 -6.42
C TYR A 125 10.44 0.70 -7.60
N LEU A 126 11.34 -0.29 -7.56
CA LEU A 126 12.23 -0.56 -8.70
C LEU A 126 11.49 -1.12 -9.92
N LEU A 127 10.29 -1.70 -9.74
CA LEU A 127 9.47 -2.16 -10.86
C LEU A 127 8.90 -0.99 -11.69
N TYR A 128 8.69 0.17 -11.07
CA TYR A 128 8.17 1.39 -11.70
C TYR A 128 9.26 2.46 -11.80
N SER A 129 10.38 2.08 -12.41
CA SER A 129 11.59 2.91 -12.43
C SER A 129 11.38 4.28 -13.08
N HIS A 130 10.47 4.42 -14.04
CA HIS A 130 10.19 5.69 -14.70
C HIS A 130 9.61 6.71 -13.70
N GLU A 131 8.51 6.37 -13.02
CA GLU A 131 7.84 7.25 -12.05
C GLU A 131 8.74 7.51 -10.84
N VAL A 132 9.40 6.46 -10.33
CA VAL A 132 10.22 6.56 -9.12
C VAL A 132 11.47 7.40 -9.37
N ILE A 133 12.20 7.16 -10.46
CA ILE A 133 13.39 7.96 -10.80
C ILE A 133 12.99 9.38 -11.16
N GLY A 134 11.87 9.57 -11.88
CA GLY A 134 11.33 10.90 -12.18
C GLY A 134 11.01 11.68 -10.92
N ASN A 135 10.29 11.07 -9.96
CA ASN A 135 9.98 11.68 -8.67
C ASN A 135 11.23 12.06 -7.88
N ILE A 136 12.25 11.19 -7.84
CA ILE A 136 13.53 11.49 -7.16
C ILE A 136 14.22 12.69 -7.82
N ARG A 137 14.21 12.77 -9.15
CA ARG A 137 14.81 13.89 -9.90
C ARG A 137 14.07 15.21 -9.70
N GLU A 138 12.74 15.17 -9.65
CA GLU A 138 11.91 16.35 -9.42
C GLU A 138 11.94 16.82 -7.96
N SER A 139 12.10 15.88 -7.02
CA SER A 139 12.06 16.16 -5.58
C SER A 139 13.40 16.63 -4.99
N TYR A 140 14.54 16.25 -5.59
CA TYR A 140 15.86 16.42 -4.98
C TYR A 140 16.92 16.92 -5.97
N PRO A 141 17.97 17.61 -5.50
CA PRO A 141 19.09 18.05 -6.34
C PRO A 141 20.05 16.89 -6.66
N VAL A 142 19.55 15.84 -7.33
CA VAL A 142 20.22 14.55 -7.54
C VAL A 142 21.64 14.71 -8.06
N GLY A 143 21.86 15.56 -9.07
CA GLY A 143 23.20 15.75 -9.65
C GLY A 143 24.25 16.24 -8.63
N LYS A 144 23.88 17.19 -7.76
CA LYS A 144 24.78 17.71 -6.71
C LYS A 144 25.06 16.65 -5.65
N VAL A 145 24.04 15.88 -5.27
CA VAL A 145 24.17 14.78 -4.31
C VAL A 145 25.12 13.71 -4.86
N LEU A 146 24.88 13.22 -6.08
CA LEU A 146 25.72 12.19 -6.69
C LEU A 146 27.19 12.66 -6.84
N ALA A 147 27.42 13.91 -7.25
CA ALA A 147 28.77 14.46 -7.35
C ALA A 147 29.47 14.49 -5.98
N GLY A 148 28.78 14.97 -4.93
CA GLY A 148 29.30 14.99 -3.56
C GLY A 148 29.65 13.59 -3.05
N LEU A 149 28.76 12.61 -3.27
CA LEU A 149 29.00 11.23 -2.87
C LEU A 149 30.18 10.58 -3.59
N ALA A 150 30.39 10.88 -4.88
CA ALA A 150 31.54 10.39 -5.64
C ALA A 150 32.85 10.92 -5.07
N VAL A 151 32.91 12.21 -4.73
CA VAL A 151 34.09 12.82 -4.07
C VAL A 151 34.34 12.15 -2.72
N LEU A 152 33.31 11.99 -1.88
CA LEU A 152 33.44 11.34 -0.58
C LEU A 152 33.93 9.89 -0.69
N ALA A 153 33.46 9.13 -1.68
CA ALA A 153 33.92 7.77 -1.92
C ALA A 153 35.41 7.70 -2.27
N VAL A 154 35.93 8.66 -3.05
CA VAL A 154 37.36 8.76 -3.35
C VAL A 154 38.14 9.13 -2.09
N LEU A 155 37.72 10.16 -1.37
CA LEU A 155 38.38 10.66 -0.16
C LEU A 155 38.46 9.59 0.94
N TRP A 156 37.40 8.76 1.08
CA TRP A 156 37.37 7.64 2.03
C TRP A 156 38.54 6.69 1.87
N TRP A 157 38.95 6.41 0.63
CA TRP A 157 39.99 5.44 0.35
C TRP A 157 41.40 6.01 0.28
N LEU A 158 41.57 7.32 0.06
CA LEU A 158 42.88 7.98 -0.07
C LEU A 158 43.90 7.55 1.02
N PRO A 159 43.54 7.51 2.33
CA PRO A 159 44.49 7.11 3.38
C PRO A 159 44.92 5.64 3.30
N PHE A 160 44.09 4.78 2.70
CA PHE A 160 44.28 3.33 2.67
C PHE A 160 44.84 2.81 1.34
N MET A 161 44.85 3.64 0.29
CA MET A 161 45.25 3.23 -1.06
C MET A 161 46.60 2.49 -1.08
N ARG A 162 47.62 3.02 -0.40
CA ARG A 162 48.96 2.38 -0.36
C ARG A 162 48.91 0.96 0.23
N ARG A 163 48.16 0.77 1.32
CA ARG A 163 48.01 -0.53 1.99
C ARG A 163 47.21 -1.52 1.14
N ILE A 164 46.13 -1.07 0.51
CA ILE A 164 45.29 -1.89 -0.39
C ILE A 164 46.08 -2.34 -1.61
N TYR A 165 46.82 -1.41 -2.23
CA TYR A 165 47.68 -1.70 -3.38
C TYR A 165 48.80 -2.69 -3.07
N ALA A 166 49.36 -2.64 -1.86
CA ALA A 166 50.37 -3.57 -1.40
C ALA A 166 49.76 -4.96 -1.14
N ALA A 167 48.64 -5.00 -0.41
CA ALA A 167 47.94 -6.23 -0.07
C ALA A 167 47.44 -7.01 -1.29
N ALA A 168 46.95 -6.31 -2.32
CA ALA A 168 46.48 -6.93 -3.57
C ALA A 168 47.58 -7.68 -4.34
N ARG A 169 48.86 -7.38 -4.08
CA ARG A 169 50.01 -8.07 -4.72
C ARG A 169 50.42 -9.36 -4.00
N ALA A 170 49.93 -9.60 -2.78
CA ALA A 170 50.39 -10.71 -1.97
C ALA A 170 50.11 -12.06 -2.68
N PRO A 171 51.07 -13.00 -2.69
CA PRO A 171 50.82 -14.32 -3.26
C PRO A 171 49.75 -15.04 -2.44
N TRP A 172 48.90 -15.82 -3.11
CA TRP A 172 47.86 -16.60 -2.44
C TRP A 172 47.82 -18.03 -2.98
N PRO A 173 48.32 -19.03 -2.23
CA PRO A 173 48.35 -20.42 -2.70
C PRO A 173 46.96 -21.00 -2.96
N TRP A 174 46.81 -21.81 -4.01
CA TRP A 174 45.50 -22.32 -4.45
C TRP A 174 44.75 -23.13 -3.39
N ARG A 175 45.46 -23.94 -2.58
CA ARG A 175 44.85 -24.71 -1.48
C ARG A 175 44.23 -23.79 -0.42
N SER A 176 44.91 -22.68 -0.11
CA SER A 176 44.39 -21.65 0.81
C SER A 176 43.19 -20.93 0.21
N ARG A 177 43.18 -20.65 -1.11
CA ARG A 177 42.02 -20.04 -1.78
C ARG A 177 40.76 -20.88 -1.62
N LEU A 178 40.86 -22.18 -1.91
CA LEU A 178 39.72 -23.10 -1.81
C LEU A 178 39.21 -23.21 -0.37
N LEU A 179 40.13 -23.29 0.61
CA LEU A 179 39.75 -23.33 2.03
C LEU A 179 38.97 -22.07 2.44
N TRP A 180 39.49 -20.88 2.12
CA TRP A 180 38.85 -19.62 2.50
C TRP A 180 37.56 -19.35 1.73
N LEU A 181 37.51 -19.68 0.43
CA LEU A 181 36.27 -19.59 -0.36
C LEU A 181 35.22 -20.57 0.17
N GLY A 182 35.61 -21.80 0.51
CA GLY A 182 34.71 -22.79 1.12
C GLY A 182 34.19 -22.34 2.47
N ALA A 183 35.08 -21.89 3.37
CA ALA A 183 34.70 -21.38 4.69
C ALA A 183 33.77 -20.16 4.58
N TRP A 184 34.07 -19.24 3.66
CA TRP A 184 33.26 -18.05 3.44
C TRP A 184 31.91 -18.38 2.77
N ALA A 185 31.86 -19.32 1.82
CA ALA A 185 30.62 -19.82 1.24
C ALA A 185 29.73 -20.51 2.28
N VAL A 186 30.30 -21.33 3.17
CA VAL A 186 29.58 -21.96 4.28
C VAL A 186 29.06 -20.90 5.26
N ALA A 187 29.86 -19.88 5.60
CA ALA A 187 29.43 -18.78 6.46
C ALA A 187 28.27 -17.98 5.83
N VAL A 188 28.38 -17.61 4.55
CA VAL A 188 27.35 -16.91 3.78
C VAL A 188 26.06 -17.76 3.69
N ALA A 189 26.18 -19.05 3.39
CA ALA A 189 25.05 -19.96 3.31
C ALA A 189 24.38 -20.16 4.68
N GLY A 190 25.16 -20.32 5.75
CA GLY A 190 24.67 -20.43 7.12
C GLY A 190 23.92 -19.17 7.57
N LEU A 191 24.46 -17.99 7.28
CA LEU A 191 23.79 -16.71 7.54
C LEU A 191 22.51 -16.55 6.70
N ALA A 192 22.54 -16.98 5.43
CA ALA A 192 21.39 -16.87 4.52
C ALA A 192 20.24 -17.82 4.87
N ALA A 193 20.56 -18.99 5.42
CA ALA A 193 19.57 -19.98 5.83
C ALA A 193 19.08 -19.78 7.28
N GLY A 194 19.94 -19.25 8.17
CA GLY A 194 19.69 -19.21 9.61
C GLY A 194 19.21 -17.87 10.16
N LEU A 195 19.40 -16.75 9.45
CA LEU A 195 19.01 -15.44 9.95
C LEU A 195 17.62 -15.05 9.44
N ASP A 196 16.66 -14.96 10.36
CA ASP A 196 15.33 -14.42 10.07
C ASP A 196 15.29 -12.91 10.36
N GLY A 197 14.82 -12.12 9.38
CA GLY A 197 14.69 -10.66 9.51
C GLY A 197 13.83 -10.21 10.68
N ASP A 198 12.88 -11.04 11.10
CA ASP A 198 11.99 -10.74 12.23
C ASP A 198 12.70 -10.86 13.60
N LEU A 199 13.94 -11.32 13.67
CA LEU A 199 14.71 -11.39 14.93
C LEU A 199 14.87 -10.01 15.58
N LYS A 200 14.90 -8.93 14.79
CA LYS A 200 15.02 -7.54 15.26
C LYS A 200 13.75 -7.02 15.97
N ASN A 201 12.59 -7.64 15.73
CA ASN A 201 11.28 -7.15 16.16
C ASN A 201 10.96 -7.60 17.60
N ARG A 202 11.69 -7.05 18.59
CA ARG A 202 11.54 -7.40 20.02
C ARG A 202 10.98 -6.27 20.87
N SER A 203 10.92 -5.05 20.34
CA SER A 203 10.40 -3.87 21.03
C SER A 203 8.96 -3.62 20.64
N ALA A 204 8.20 -3.00 21.55
CA ALA A 204 6.90 -2.42 21.21
C ALA A 204 7.04 -1.15 20.34
N SER A 205 8.21 -0.50 20.33
CA SER A 205 8.49 0.65 19.46
C SER A 205 8.99 0.21 18.09
N ASP A 206 8.26 0.61 17.04
CA ASP A 206 8.65 0.36 15.65
C ASP A 206 9.98 1.02 15.30
N HIS A 207 10.24 2.23 15.81
CA HIS A 207 11.52 2.91 15.56
C HIS A 207 12.71 2.09 16.07
N VAL A 208 12.59 1.49 17.25
CA VAL A 208 13.62 0.60 17.81
C VAL A 208 13.82 -0.62 16.92
N ASN A 209 12.73 -1.24 16.45
CA ASN A 209 12.77 -2.41 15.59
C ASN A 209 13.36 -2.10 14.20
N GLU A 210 13.03 -0.94 13.63
CA GLU A 210 13.56 -0.48 12.33
C GLU A 210 15.04 -0.13 12.40
N LEU A 211 15.46 0.61 13.44
CA LEU A 211 16.87 0.95 13.69
C LEU A 211 17.73 -0.29 13.97
N ALA A 212 17.16 -1.32 14.60
CA ALA A 212 17.82 -2.60 14.85
C ALA A 212 18.09 -3.43 13.58
N GLY A 213 17.54 -3.04 12.41
CA GLY A 213 17.76 -3.70 11.13
C GLY A 213 18.93 -3.15 10.31
N ASN A 214 19.09 -3.68 9.10
CA ASN A 214 19.97 -3.17 8.04
C ASN A 214 19.20 -3.15 6.71
N GLY A 215 19.09 -1.99 6.05
CA GLY A 215 18.28 -1.82 4.84
C GLY A 215 18.73 -2.68 3.66
N ILE A 216 20.04 -2.88 3.48
CA ILE A 216 20.59 -3.73 2.40
C ILE A 216 20.16 -5.18 2.63
N TYR A 217 20.32 -5.69 3.86
CA TYR A 217 19.87 -7.05 4.19
C TYR A 217 18.36 -7.20 3.98
N SER A 218 17.57 -6.27 4.53
CA SER A 218 16.10 -6.30 4.47
C SER A 218 15.59 -6.25 3.03
N PHE A 219 16.20 -5.45 2.16
CA PHE A 219 15.88 -5.37 0.73
C PHE A 219 16.00 -6.73 0.03
N PHE A 220 17.11 -7.46 0.23
CA PHE A 220 17.30 -8.78 -0.38
C PHE A 220 16.51 -9.91 0.30
N ALA A 221 16.19 -9.77 1.59
CA ALA A 221 15.31 -10.69 2.29
C ALA A 221 13.85 -10.55 1.83
N ALA A 222 13.41 -9.30 1.59
CA ALA A 222 12.06 -8.96 1.15
C ALA A 222 11.71 -9.50 -0.25
N ASN A 223 12.63 -9.40 -1.22
CA ASN A 223 12.43 -9.91 -2.58
C ASN A 223 12.11 -11.43 -2.64
N ARG A 224 12.37 -12.17 -1.56
CA ARG A 224 12.08 -13.62 -1.47
C ARG A 224 10.71 -13.93 -0.86
N ARG A 225 9.92 -12.92 -0.45
CA ARG A 225 8.69 -13.09 0.35
C ARG A 225 7.48 -12.32 -0.23
N ASN A 226 7.29 -12.31 -1.55
CA ASN A 226 6.22 -11.53 -2.22
C ASN A 226 4.78 -11.94 -1.88
N GLU A 227 4.57 -13.12 -1.28
CA GLU A 227 3.27 -13.54 -0.75
C GLU A 227 3.44 -14.18 0.63
N LEU A 228 2.59 -13.78 1.59
CA LEU A 228 2.49 -14.39 2.91
C LEU A 228 1.25 -15.27 2.96
N ASP A 229 1.43 -16.56 2.67
CA ASP A 229 0.39 -17.58 2.82
C ASP A 229 -0.22 -17.55 4.23
N PHE A 230 -1.52 -17.22 4.33
CA PHE A 230 -2.18 -17.02 5.63
C PHE A 230 -2.06 -18.26 6.53
N GLU A 231 -2.38 -19.44 6.00
CA GLU A 231 -2.42 -20.69 6.77
C GLU A 231 -1.02 -21.14 7.24
N ARG A 232 0.01 -20.80 6.47
CA ARG A 232 1.39 -21.05 6.83
C ARG A 232 1.88 -20.14 7.95
N PHE A 233 1.58 -18.84 7.88
CA PHE A 233 2.25 -17.82 8.71
C PHE A 233 1.42 -17.33 9.89
N TYR A 234 0.10 -17.39 9.85
CA TYR A 234 -0.79 -16.85 10.87
C TYR A 234 -1.51 -17.96 11.64
N ALA A 235 -2.05 -17.61 12.81
CA ALA A 235 -2.91 -18.52 13.55
C ALA A 235 -4.18 -18.73 12.72
N ALA A 236 -4.46 -19.98 12.38
CA ALA A 236 -5.59 -20.37 11.55
C ALA A 236 -6.55 -21.25 12.35
N LEU A 237 -7.84 -21.15 12.00
CA LEU A 237 -8.89 -22.05 12.48
C LEU A 237 -9.05 -23.21 11.49
N PRO A 238 -9.67 -24.33 11.91
CA PRO A 238 -10.26 -25.27 10.97
C PRO A 238 -11.11 -24.51 9.92
N PRO A 239 -10.93 -24.75 8.61
CA PRO A 239 -11.57 -23.94 7.56
C PRO A 239 -13.08 -23.82 7.73
N GLN A 240 -13.78 -24.91 8.05
CA GLN A 240 -15.23 -24.92 8.27
C GLN A 240 -15.65 -24.03 9.45
N GLN A 241 -14.81 -23.95 10.49
CA GLN A 241 -15.05 -23.05 11.62
C GLN A 241 -14.92 -21.59 11.18
N ALA A 242 -13.85 -21.24 10.45
CA ALA A 242 -13.67 -19.88 9.92
C ALA A 242 -14.85 -19.47 9.01
N PHE A 243 -15.24 -20.34 8.08
CA PHE A 243 -16.37 -20.09 7.19
C PHE A 243 -17.68 -19.90 7.97
N SER A 244 -17.91 -20.73 8.99
CA SER A 244 -19.12 -20.63 9.81
C SER A 244 -19.20 -19.32 10.59
N ILE A 245 -18.07 -18.82 11.10
CA ILE A 245 -17.99 -17.55 11.84
C ILE A 245 -18.31 -16.40 10.88
N VAL A 246 -17.64 -16.32 9.74
CA VAL A 246 -17.87 -15.27 8.74
C VAL A 246 -19.31 -15.29 8.24
N ARG A 247 -19.84 -16.47 7.85
CA ARG A 247 -21.22 -16.59 7.38
C ARG A 247 -22.23 -16.18 8.45
N ARG A 248 -22.01 -16.56 9.71
CA ARG A 248 -22.90 -16.14 10.81
C ARG A 248 -22.86 -14.63 11.02
N THR A 249 -21.68 -14.02 10.97
CA THR A 249 -21.53 -12.56 11.12
C THR A 249 -22.18 -11.81 9.96
N LEU A 250 -21.95 -12.24 8.72
CA LEU A 250 -22.55 -11.61 7.54
C LEU A 250 -24.07 -11.84 7.45
N ALA A 251 -24.60 -12.95 7.99
CA ALA A 251 -26.05 -13.18 8.03
C ALA A 251 -26.80 -12.15 8.90
N GLN A 252 -26.10 -11.51 9.86
CA GLN A 252 -26.69 -10.44 10.67
C GLN A 252 -26.91 -9.15 9.87
N ASP A 253 -26.28 -9.03 8.70
CA ASP A 253 -26.39 -7.87 7.80
C ASP A 253 -27.56 -7.99 6.84
N GLY A 254 -28.33 -9.07 6.93
CA GLY A 254 -29.37 -9.43 5.99
C GLY A 254 -28.82 -10.19 4.77
N GLY A 255 -29.70 -10.38 3.80
CA GLY A 255 -29.39 -11.18 2.61
C GLY A 255 -29.68 -12.67 2.78
N ALA A 256 -30.06 -13.32 1.68
CA ALA A 256 -30.31 -14.76 1.62
C ALA A 256 -29.09 -15.47 1.02
N TRP A 257 -28.52 -16.43 1.74
CA TRP A 257 -27.47 -17.29 1.21
C TRP A 257 -28.00 -18.12 0.04
N LEU A 258 -27.19 -18.28 -1.01
CA LEU A 258 -27.55 -19.22 -2.07
C LEU A 258 -27.48 -20.67 -1.55
N GLU A 259 -28.49 -21.47 -1.90
CA GLU A 259 -28.63 -22.87 -1.46
C GLU A 259 -27.48 -23.74 -1.96
N LYS A 260 -27.05 -23.52 -3.20
CA LYS A 260 -25.91 -24.19 -3.82
C LYS A 260 -24.78 -23.20 -3.98
N GLN A 261 -23.69 -23.44 -3.26
CA GLN A 261 -22.43 -22.71 -3.41
C GLN A 261 -21.28 -23.62 -2.92
N PRO A 262 -20.06 -23.45 -3.45
CA PRO A 262 -18.91 -24.23 -3.00
C PRO A 262 -18.65 -24.08 -1.50
N ALA A 263 -17.93 -25.04 -0.91
CA ALA A 263 -17.47 -24.94 0.47
C ALA A 263 -16.60 -23.68 0.62
N GLY A 264 -16.92 -22.82 1.58
CA GLY A 264 -16.24 -21.52 1.72
C GLY A 264 -16.75 -20.43 0.77
N GLY A 265 -17.78 -20.67 -0.05
CA GLY A 265 -18.46 -19.61 -0.79
C GLY A 265 -19.06 -18.56 0.14
N VAL A 266 -19.17 -17.32 -0.35
CA VAL A 266 -19.77 -16.19 0.39
C VAL A 266 -20.94 -15.56 -0.36
N GLU A 267 -21.66 -16.36 -1.15
CA GLU A 267 -22.63 -15.89 -2.13
C GLU A 267 -23.99 -15.64 -1.48
N ARG A 268 -24.50 -14.43 -1.67
CA ARG A 268 -25.77 -13.96 -1.09
C ARG A 268 -26.56 -13.14 -2.09
N LEU A 269 -27.88 -13.18 -1.97
CA LEU A 269 -28.77 -12.19 -2.56
C LEU A 269 -29.14 -11.14 -1.51
N ILE A 270 -28.76 -9.89 -1.75
CA ILE A 270 -29.06 -8.78 -0.85
C ILE A 270 -30.42 -8.17 -1.25
N PRO A 271 -31.39 -8.05 -0.33
CA PRO A 271 -32.66 -7.39 -0.61
C PRO A 271 -32.49 -5.86 -0.73
N PRO A 272 -33.42 -5.18 -1.40
CA PRO A 272 -33.37 -3.72 -1.48
C PRO A 272 -33.65 -3.11 -0.09
N ALA A 273 -32.79 -2.18 0.34
CA ALA A 273 -32.94 -1.51 1.63
C ALA A 273 -33.95 -0.34 1.58
N ALA A 274 -34.16 0.23 0.39
CA ALA A 274 -35.09 1.31 0.11
C ALA A 274 -35.67 1.14 -1.30
N ALA A 275 -36.54 2.06 -1.72
CA ALA A 275 -37.02 2.11 -3.09
C ALA A 275 -35.83 2.30 -4.06
N PRO A 276 -35.73 1.52 -5.16
CA PRO A 276 -34.63 1.65 -6.11
C PRO A 276 -34.53 3.06 -6.68
N GLN A 277 -33.33 3.63 -6.65
CA GLN A 277 -33.00 4.93 -7.24
C GLN A 277 -32.00 4.74 -8.37
N ARG A 278 -32.18 5.52 -9.44
CA ARG A 278 -31.31 5.48 -10.62
C ARG A 278 -30.44 6.73 -10.70
N LEU A 279 -29.65 6.93 -9.64
CA LEU A 279 -28.71 8.06 -9.58
C LEU A 279 -27.43 7.72 -10.32
N ASN A 280 -26.81 8.72 -10.91
CA ASN A 280 -25.41 8.61 -11.28
C ASN A 280 -24.54 8.56 -10.02
N VAL A 281 -23.34 7.96 -10.11
CA VAL A 281 -22.41 7.87 -8.99
C VAL A 281 -21.02 8.32 -9.41
N VAL A 282 -20.43 9.24 -8.64
CA VAL A 282 -19.04 9.66 -8.78
C VAL A 282 -18.33 9.36 -7.46
N LEU A 283 -17.54 8.29 -7.44
CA LEU A 283 -16.72 7.89 -6.29
C LEU A 283 -15.32 8.50 -6.45
N ILE A 284 -14.92 9.37 -5.54
CA ILE A 284 -13.61 10.02 -5.56
C ILE A 284 -12.78 9.48 -4.40
N SER A 285 -11.67 8.80 -4.72
CA SER A 285 -10.64 8.41 -3.76
C SER A 285 -9.48 9.40 -3.83
N ILE A 286 -9.32 10.16 -2.75
CA ILE A 286 -8.30 11.20 -2.62
C ILE A 286 -7.01 10.57 -2.08
N GLU A 287 -5.92 10.72 -2.82
CA GLU A 287 -4.58 10.24 -2.48
C GLU A 287 -4.16 10.77 -1.11
N SER A 288 -3.80 9.84 -0.21
CA SER A 288 -3.16 10.16 1.08
C SER A 288 -3.91 11.18 1.95
N MET A 289 -5.24 11.28 1.81
CA MET A 289 -6.07 12.25 2.54
C MET A 289 -6.54 11.69 3.87
N GLY A 290 -5.63 11.60 4.84
CA GLY A 290 -5.98 11.20 6.21
C GLY A 290 -6.93 12.19 6.91
N ALA A 291 -7.77 11.67 7.80
CA ALA A 291 -8.72 12.48 8.58
C ALA A 291 -8.01 13.58 9.40
N GLU A 292 -6.75 13.39 9.77
CA GLU A 292 -5.97 14.37 10.52
C GLU A 292 -5.78 15.71 9.81
N PHE A 293 -5.99 15.79 8.50
CA PHE A 293 -5.88 17.04 7.75
C PHE A 293 -7.13 17.91 7.82
N LEU A 294 -8.28 17.33 8.13
CA LEU A 294 -9.57 17.99 7.96
C LEU A 294 -10.02 18.77 9.21
N GLY A 295 -10.59 19.95 8.99
CA GLY A 295 -11.19 20.75 10.05
C GLY A 295 -12.40 20.08 10.70
N ALA A 296 -13.19 19.34 9.92
CA ALA A 296 -14.29 18.50 10.41
C ALA A 296 -13.84 17.47 11.46
N TYR A 297 -12.57 17.07 11.44
CA TYR A 297 -11.96 16.13 12.38
C TYR A 297 -11.13 16.85 13.47
N GLY A 298 -11.21 18.18 13.54
CA GLY A 298 -10.58 19.00 14.56
C GLY A 298 -9.24 19.63 14.14
N ASN A 299 -8.81 19.54 12.88
CA ASN A 299 -7.59 20.21 12.44
C ASN A 299 -7.80 21.75 12.37
N PRO A 300 -7.05 22.56 13.13
CA PRO A 300 -7.28 24.00 13.19
C PRO A 300 -6.63 24.79 12.05
N ARG A 301 -5.84 24.15 11.16
CA ARG A 301 -5.05 24.85 10.13
C ARG A 301 -5.88 25.36 8.94
N GLY A 302 -7.14 24.94 8.81
CA GLY A 302 -8.01 25.38 7.71
C GLY A 302 -7.52 24.95 6.33
N LEU A 303 -6.95 23.74 6.21
CA LEU A 303 -6.45 23.21 4.94
C LEU A 303 -7.56 22.71 4.01
N THR A 304 -8.74 22.34 4.54
CA THR A 304 -9.77 21.64 3.76
C THR A 304 -11.16 22.29 3.81
N PRO A 305 -11.30 23.58 3.45
CA PRO A 305 -12.59 24.27 3.56
C PRO A 305 -13.72 23.66 2.72
N ASN A 306 -13.43 23.04 1.57
CA ASN A 306 -14.46 22.41 0.72
C ASN A 306 -14.93 21.07 1.28
N LEU A 307 -14.02 20.21 1.75
CA LEU A 307 -14.36 18.95 2.40
C LEU A 307 -15.08 19.20 3.73
N ASP A 308 -14.67 20.22 4.50
CA ASP A 308 -15.37 20.63 5.73
C ASP A 308 -16.80 21.11 5.44
N ARG A 309 -17.04 21.68 4.26
CA ARG A 309 -18.39 22.04 3.80
C ARG A 309 -19.22 20.80 3.46
N LEU A 310 -18.64 19.79 2.82
CA LEU A 310 -19.32 18.50 2.59
C LEU A 310 -19.73 17.83 3.89
N ALA A 311 -18.92 17.95 4.94
CA ALA A 311 -19.28 17.44 6.28
C ALA A 311 -20.56 18.09 6.86
N ARG A 312 -20.88 19.32 6.45
CA ARG A 312 -22.06 20.08 6.90
C ARG A 312 -23.27 19.95 5.96
N GLU A 313 -23.04 19.75 4.67
CA GLU A 313 -24.08 19.72 3.64
C GLU A 313 -24.46 18.30 3.19
N GLY A 314 -23.65 17.29 3.52
CA GLY A 314 -23.85 15.90 3.11
C GLY A 314 -24.05 14.94 4.28
N LEU A 315 -24.07 13.65 3.95
CA LEU A 315 -24.04 12.57 4.91
C LEU A 315 -22.58 12.23 5.22
N TRP A 316 -22.13 12.61 6.42
CA TRP A 316 -20.75 12.46 6.87
C TRP A 316 -20.59 11.25 7.80
N PHE A 317 -19.77 10.29 7.37
CA PHE A 317 -19.36 9.17 8.23
C PHE A 317 -18.07 9.56 8.95
N SER A 318 -18.16 9.80 10.25
CA SER A 318 -17.06 10.38 11.01
C SER A 318 -16.01 9.34 11.43
N ASN A 319 -16.33 8.05 11.45
CA ASN A 319 -15.48 7.02 12.05
C ASN A 319 -15.14 5.88 11.07
N VAL A 320 -14.54 6.25 9.93
CA VAL A 320 -14.17 5.35 8.84
C VAL A 320 -12.67 5.07 8.85
N TYR A 321 -12.28 3.81 8.67
CA TYR A 321 -10.88 3.38 8.60
C TYR A 321 -10.55 2.71 7.26
N ALA A 322 -9.46 3.16 6.65
CA ALA A 322 -8.85 2.51 5.49
C ALA A 322 -8.45 1.08 5.84
N THR A 323 -8.56 0.18 4.87
CA THR A 323 -8.09 -1.21 5.08
C THR A 323 -6.57 -1.31 5.09
N GLY A 324 -5.89 -0.37 4.46
CA GLY A 324 -4.45 -0.38 4.27
C GLY A 324 -3.83 1.02 4.29
N ASN A 325 -2.52 1.04 4.09
CA ASN A 325 -1.68 2.25 4.11
C ASN A 325 -1.07 2.58 2.73
N ARG A 326 -1.64 2.05 1.65
CA ARG A 326 -1.20 2.26 0.26
C ARG A 326 -2.39 2.35 -0.67
N THR A 327 -2.26 3.12 -1.74
CA THR A 327 -3.30 3.35 -2.75
C THR A 327 -3.95 2.07 -3.24
N VAL A 328 -3.15 1.08 -3.65
CA VAL A 328 -3.66 -0.22 -4.12
C VAL A 328 -4.54 -0.95 -3.08
N ARG A 329 -4.33 -0.75 -1.77
CA ARG A 329 -5.20 -1.32 -0.73
C ARG A 329 -6.54 -0.56 -0.63
N GLY A 330 -6.51 0.76 -0.79
CA GLY A 330 -7.71 1.57 -0.89
C GLY A 330 -8.55 1.17 -2.10
N LEU A 331 -7.91 1.08 -3.27
CA LEU A 331 -8.55 0.65 -4.51
C LEU A 331 -9.10 -0.79 -4.41
N GLU A 332 -8.35 -1.72 -3.82
CA GLU A 332 -8.81 -3.08 -3.50
C GLU A 332 -10.08 -3.07 -2.64
N ALA A 333 -10.12 -2.27 -1.58
CA ALA A 333 -11.28 -2.20 -0.69
C ALA A 333 -12.50 -1.55 -1.36
N LEU A 334 -12.29 -0.48 -2.13
CA LEU A 334 -13.37 0.24 -2.82
C LEU A 334 -13.96 -0.56 -3.98
N ALA A 335 -13.13 -1.32 -4.70
CA ALA A 335 -13.57 -2.12 -5.83
C ALA A 335 -14.12 -3.49 -5.39
N LEU A 336 -13.49 -4.18 -4.44
CA LEU A 336 -13.82 -5.58 -4.10
C LEU A 336 -14.61 -5.73 -2.80
N ALA A 337 -14.64 -4.71 -1.92
CA ALA A 337 -15.24 -4.82 -0.58
C ALA A 337 -14.83 -6.09 0.19
N LEU A 338 -13.55 -6.45 0.07
CA LEU A 338 -12.93 -7.64 0.65
C LEU A 338 -11.86 -7.23 1.68
N PRO A 339 -11.78 -7.89 2.87
CA PRO A 339 -10.70 -7.66 3.82
C PRO A 339 -9.32 -7.83 3.16
N PRO A 340 -8.34 -6.99 3.52
CA PRO A 340 -7.03 -7.05 2.91
C PRO A 340 -6.35 -8.37 3.29
N THR A 341 -5.83 -9.09 2.30
CA THR A 341 -5.08 -10.34 2.55
C THR A 341 -3.61 -10.04 2.82
N PRO A 342 -2.88 -10.85 3.64
CA PRO A 342 -1.48 -10.58 3.99
C PRO A 342 -0.56 -10.51 2.77
N GLY A 343 0.44 -9.62 2.78
CA GLY A 343 1.38 -9.43 1.68
C GLY A 343 1.01 -8.25 0.78
N GLN A 344 1.17 -8.40 -0.53
CA GLN A 344 0.87 -7.37 -1.53
C GLN A 344 -0.66 -7.20 -1.74
N SER A 345 -1.16 -6.07 -2.24
CA SER A 345 -2.59 -5.94 -2.59
C SER A 345 -2.98 -6.89 -3.73
N ILE A 346 -4.22 -7.41 -3.74
CA ILE A 346 -4.77 -8.21 -4.87
C ILE A 346 -4.63 -7.47 -6.20
N VAL A 347 -4.74 -6.13 -6.22
CA VAL A 347 -4.55 -5.30 -7.42
C VAL A 347 -3.23 -5.56 -8.14
N ARG A 348 -2.19 -6.03 -7.43
CA ARG A 348 -0.86 -6.32 -7.99
C ARG A 348 -0.48 -7.80 -7.96
N ARG A 349 -1.39 -8.70 -7.56
CA ARG A 349 -1.12 -10.14 -7.53
C ARG A 349 -1.48 -10.81 -8.85
N PRO A 350 -0.90 -11.99 -9.16
CA PRO A 350 -1.43 -12.85 -10.20
C PRO A 350 -2.89 -13.27 -9.90
N ARG A 351 -3.65 -13.59 -10.95
CA ARG A 351 -5.06 -14.03 -10.86
C ARG A 351 -5.98 -12.96 -10.26
N ASN A 352 -5.74 -11.71 -10.64
CA ASN A 352 -6.52 -10.56 -10.20
C ASN A 352 -7.52 -10.06 -11.26
N GLU A 353 -7.66 -10.81 -12.35
CA GLU A 353 -8.69 -10.68 -13.37
C GLU A 353 -9.99 -11.40 -12.97
N GLU A 354 -11.12 -10.93 -13.51
CA GLU A 354 -12.44 -11.56 -13.44
C GLU A 354 -12.93 -11.76 -12.00
N LEU A 355 -12.67 -10.81 -11.12
CA LEU A 355 -13.10 -10.79 -9.73
C LEU A 355 -14.45 -10.08 -9.58
N PHE A 356 -15.28 -10.58 -8.67
CA PHE A 356 -16.51 -9.92 -8.27
C PHE A 356 -16.20 -8.54 -7.67
N SER A 357 -16.78 -7.49 -8.26
CA SER A 357 -16.42 -6.11 -7.97
C SER A 357 -17.66 -5.19 -7.88
N LEU A 358 -17.49 -3.98 -7.35
CA LEU A 358 -18.52 -2.94 -7.42
C LEU A 358 -18.86 -2.58 -8.89
N GLY A 359 -17.87 -2.72 -9.79
CA GLY A 359 -18.06 -2.51 -11.21
C GLY A 359 -18.99 -3.57 -11.80
N SER A 360 -18.71 -4.86 -11.50
CA SER A 360 -19.54 -5.97 -11.98
C SER A 360 -20.98 -5.86 -11.46
N VAL A 361 -21.15 -5.49 -10.18
CA VAL A 361 -22.49 -5.25 -9.63
C VAL A 361 -23.20 -4.11 -10.34
N LEU A 362 -22.55 -2.98 -10.62
CA LEU A 362 -23.22 -1.84 -11.26
C LEU A 362 -23.45 -2.07 -12.76
N GLU A 363 -22.60 -2.85 -13.42
CA GLU A 363 -22.79 -3.29 -14.80
C GLU A 363 -24.06 -4.15 -14.96
N ASP A 364 -24.37 -5.03 -13.98
CA ASP A 364 -25.63 -5.80 -13.94
C ASP A 364 -26.88 -4.89 -13.94
N PHE A 365 -26.74 -3.65 -13.46
CA PHE A 365 -27.79 -2.62 -13.47
C PHE A 365 -27.67 -1.64 -14.64
N ASN A 366 -26.89 -1.99 -15.67
CA ASN A 366 -26.69 -1.23 -16.90
C ASN A 366 -26.09 0.17 -16.65
N TYR A 367 -25.20 0.29 -15.66
CA TYR A 367 -24.38 1.48 -15.49
C TYR A 367 -23.24 1.49 -16.51
N GLU A 368 -22.89 2.67 -17.00
CA GLU A 368 -21.60 2.88 -17.66
C GLU A 368 -20.52 2.99 -16.57
N VAL A 369 -19.70 1.94 -16.42
CA VAL A 369 -18.68 1.86 -15.38
C VAL A 369 -17.31 2.34 -15.91
N ARG A 370 -16.68 3.27 -15.17
CA ARG A 370 -15.37 3.84 -15.48
C ARG A 370 -14.45 3.92 -14.27
N PHE A 371 -13.16 3.77 -14.51
CA PHE A 371 -12.10 4.15 -13.57
C PHE A 371 -11.25 5.25 -14.18
N ALA A 372 -11.03 6.36 -13.49
CA ALA A 372 -10.29 7.52 -13.99
C ALA A 372 -9.07 7.84 -13.14
N TYR A 373 -7.92 8.04 -13.79
CA TYR A 373 -6.64 8.34 -13.14
C TYR A 373 -5.82 9.38 -13.92
N GLY A 374 -5.23 10.36 -13.22
CA GLY A 374 -4.47 11.44 -13.87
C GLY A 374 -3.07 11.05 -14.35
N GLY A 375 -2.55 9.91 -13.89
CA GLY A 375 -1.25 9.37 -14.30
C GLY A 375 -1.36 8.29 -15.38
N TYR A 376 -0.25 7.61 -15.65
CA TYR A 376 -0.28 6.44 -16.53
C TYR A 376 -0.78 5.22 -15.77
N GLY A 377 -1.86 4.60 -16.24
CA GLY A 377 -2.56 3.57 -15.49
C GLY A 377 -1.86 2.20 -15.45
N TYR A 378 -0.72 2.03 -16.13
CA TYR A 378 0.14 0.86 -15.92
C TYR A 378 0.80 0.86 -14.53
N PHE A 379 0.98 2.05 -13.93
CA PHE A 379 1.52 2.20 -12.59
C PHE A 379 0.66 1.41 -11.61
N ASP A 380 1.29 0.69 -10.68
CA ASP A 380 0.63 -0.15 -9.68
C ASP A 380 -0.40 -1.16 -10.24
N ASN A 381 -0.30 -1.50 -11.54
CA ASN A 381 -1.20 -2.44 -12.25
C ASN A 381 -2.67 -1.96 -12.33
N MET A 382 -2.93 -0.66 -12.27
CA MET A 382 -4.31 -0.14 -12.19
C MET A 382 -5.16 -0.45 -13.42
N ASN A 383 -4.72 -0.15 -14.65
CA ASN A 383 -5.52 -0.40 -15.86
C ASN A 383 -5.78 -1.89 -16.04
N ALA A 384 -4.74 -2.71 -15.93
CA ALA A 384 -4.87 -4.15 -16.07
C ALA A 384 -5.83 -4.76 -15.04
N PHE A 385 -5.89 -4.22 -13.82
CA PHE A 385 -6.88 -4.62 -12.83
C PHE A 385 -8.27 -4.13 -13.22
N PHE A 386 -8.49 -2.82 -13.35
CA PHE A 386 -9.84 -2.28 -13.57
C PHE A 386 -10.47 -2.72 -14.89
N ASP A 387 -9.73 -2.74 -16.01
CA ASP A 387 -10.23 -3.21 -17.32
C ASP A 387 -10.63 -4.69 -17.33
N ARG A 388 -10.08 -5.49 -16.40
CA ARG A 388 -10.36 -6.92 -16.27
C ARG A 388 -11.37 -7.24 -15.15
N ASN A 389 -11.99 -6.22 -14.56
CA ASN A 389 -12.94 -6.34 -13.47
C ASN A 389 -14.15 -5.41 -13.67
N ASP A 390 -14.61 -5.27 -14.92
CA ASP A 390 -15.86 -4.59 -15.34
C ASP A 390 -15.84 -3.06 -15.29
N TYR A 391 -14.64 -2.47 -15.41
CA TYR A 391 -14.48 -1.04 -15.62
C TYR A 391 -13.92 -0.80 -17.02
N ARG A 392 -14.16 0.38 -17.58
CA ARG A 392 -13.27 0.92 -18.63
C ARG A 392 -12.40 2.01 -18.04
N THR A 393 -11.10 1.89 -18.22
CA THR A 393 -10.14 2.86 -17.70
C THR A 393 -10.08 4.13 -18.56
N ILE A 394 -9.80 5.24 -17.88
CA ILE A 394 -9.45 6.54 -18.43
C ILE A 394 -8.17 6.93 -17.72
N ASP A 395 -7.10 7.12 -18.46
CA ASP A 395 -5.81 7.52 -17.90
C ASP A 395 -5.25 8.77 -18.57
N ARG A 396 -4.02 9.16 -18.21
CA ARG A 396 -3.35 10.33 -18.78
C ARG A 396 -3.34 10.35 -20.31
N THR A 397 -3.34 9.19 -20.97
CA THR A 397 -3.28 9.10 -22.44
C THR A 397 -4.59 9.49 -23.12
N ASP A 398 -5.70 9.46 -22.38
CA ASP A 398 -7.03 9.89 -22.86
C ASP A 398 -7.26 11.40 -22.72
N ILE A 399 -6.44 12.10 -21.92
CA ILE A 399 -6.56 13.54 -21.69
C ILE A 399 -5.86 14.30 -22.83
N PRO A 400 -6.60 15.12 -23.62
CA PRO A 400 -5.99 15.90 -24.69
C PRO A 400 -4.90 16.84 -24.17
N ALA A 401 -3.75 16.88 -24.84
CA ALA A 401 -2.57 17.60 -24.37
C ALA A 401 -2.84 19.10 -24.15
N GLU A 402 -3.68 19.71 -24.99
CA GLU A 402 -4.12 21.11 -24.89
C GLU A 402 -4.99 21.41 -23.66
N ARG A 403 -5.57 20.38 -23.03
CA ARG A 403 -6.34 20.50 -21.77
C ARG A 403 -5.49 20.27 -20.53
N ILE A 404 -4.22 19.86 -20.68
CA ILE A 404 -3.30 19.65 -19.56
C ILE A 404 -2.58 20.97 -19.24
N GLY A 405 -3.14 21.75 -18.30
CA GLY A 405 -2.49 22.99 -17.86
C GLY A 405 -1.32 22.77 -16.89
N PHE A 406 -1.26 21.62 -16.22
CA PHE A 406 -0.14 21.22 -15.36
C PHE A 406 -0.08 19.70 -15.20
N ALA A 407 1.13 19.16 -15.19
CA ALA A 407 1.41 17.78 -14.82
C ALA A 407 2.79 17.68 -14.15
N ASN A 408 2.96 16.69 -13.29
CA ASN A 408 4.27 16.24 -12.82
C ASN A 408 4.47 14.76 -13.18
N ILE A 409 5.47 14.12 -12.57
CA ILE A 409 5.74 12.70 -12.83
C ILE A 409 4.57 11.76 -12.47
N TRP A 410 3.75 12.11 -11.49
CA TRP A 410 2.63 11.28 -11.03
C TRP A 410 1.44 11.36 -11.97
N GLY A 411 1.23 12.52 -12.59
CA GLY A 411 0.10 12.72 -13.48
C GLY A 411 -0.24 14.17 -13.72
N VAL A 412 -1.34 14.34 -14.43
CA VAL A 412 -2.06 15.60 -14.62
C VAL A 412 -2.63 16.07 -13.28
N ALA A 413 -2.57 17.37 -13.00
CA ALA A 413 -3.11 17.94 -11.77
C ALA A 413 -4.60 17.64 -11.62
N ASP A 414 -5.06 17.50 -10.37
CA ASP A 414 -6.41 17.01 -10.07
C ASP A 414 -7.52 17.86 -10.72
N GLU A 415 -7.36 19.20 -10.82
CA GLU A 415 -8.33 20.07 -11.50
C GLU A 415 -8.57 19.69 -12.96
N PHE A 416 -7.51 19.36 -13.71
CA PHE A 416 -7.61 19.01 -15.13
C PHE A 416 -8.08 17.56 -15.33
N LEU A 417 -7.73 16.65 -14.40
CA LEU A 417 -8.34 15.32 -14.36
C LEU A 417 -9.86 15.44 -14.18
N PHE A 418 -10.31 16.27 -13.23
CA PHE A 418 -11.73 16.50 -13.01
C PHE A 418 -12.42 17.16 -14.21
N ASP A 419 -11.79 18.13 -14.87
CA ASP A 419 -12.32 18.73 -16.11
C ASP A 419 -12.49 17.70 -17.24
N HIS A 420 -11.58 16.73 -17.36
CA HIS A 420 -11.73 15.65 -18.32
C HIS A 420 -12.85 14.68 -17.92
N VAL A 421 -12.90 14.28 -16.65
CA VAL A 421 -13.99 13.42 -16.13
C VAL A 421 -15.35 14.07 -16.36
N LEU A 422 -15.52 15.37 -16.06
CA LEU A 422 -16.77 16.10 -16.27
C LEU A 422 -17.20 16.09 -17.75
N ASP A 423 -16.27 16.25 -18.68
CA ASP A 423 -16.56 16.13 -20.10
C ASP A 423 -17.04 14.70 -20.44
N THR A 424 -16.35 13.67 -19.95
CA THR A 424 -16.77 12.27 -20.13
C THR A 424 -18.18 12.03 -19.59
N LEU A 425 -18.49 12.51 -18.38
CA LEU A 425 -19.81 12.40 -17.77
C LEU A 425 -20.88 13.07 -18.62
N GLY A 426 -20.61 14.30 -19.08
CA GLY A 426 -21.50 15.02 -19.99
C GLY A 426 -21.72 14.30 -21.32
N HIS A 427 -20.69 13.63 -21.85
CA HIS A 427 -20.83 12.81 -23.05
C HIS A 427 -21.71 11.58 -22.82
N ILE A 428 -21.50 10.84 -21.73
CA ILE A 428 -22.33 9.68 -21.37
C ILE A 428 -23.79 10.11 -21.22
N HIS A 429 -24.04 11.19 -20.47
CA HIS A 429 -25.38 11.73 -20.24
C HIS A 429 -26.09 12.18 -21.52
N ARG A 430 -25.40 12.91 -22.42
CA ARG A 430 -25.98 13.34 -23.71
C ARG A 430 -26.24 12.18 -24.67
N SER A 431 -25.40 11.14 -24.67
CA SER A 431 -25.66 9.94 -25.47
C SER A 431 -26.88 9.19 -24.96
N ALA A 432 -27.04 9.08 -23.64
CA ALA A 432 -28.23 8.52 -23.01
C ALA A 432 -29.53 9.26 -23.41
N GLN A 433 -29.51 10.58 -23.56
CA GLN A 433 -30.67 11.39 -24.00
C GLN A 433 -31.03 11.19 -25.48
N ARG A 434 -30.10 10.72 -26.33
CA ARG A 434 -30.30 10.58 -27.79
C ARG A 434 -30.88 9.22 -28.23
N GLY A 435 -31.38 8.43 -27.29
CA GLY A 435 -32.08 7.17 -27.60
C GLY A 435 -31.19 5.93 -27.72
N GLU A 436 -29.90 6.03 -27.38
CA GLU A 436 -28.96 4.88 -27.32
C GLU A 436 -29.14 4.01 -26.04
N GLY A 437 -30.31 4.15 -25.39
CA GLY A 437 -30.60 3.60 -24.07
C GLY A 437 -30.02 4.49 -22.96
N SER A 438 -30.88 5.08 -22.13
CA SER A 438 -30.42 5.87 -20.99
C SER A 438 -29.67 4.97 -20.00
N ARG A 439 -28.38 5.22 -19.75
CA ARG A 439 -27.56 4.51 -18.75
C ARG A 439 -27.05 5.50 -17.70
N PRO A 440 -27.28 5.28 -16.39
CA PRO A 440 -26.57 6.04 -15.37
C PRO A 440 -25.08 5.72 -15.46
N PHE A 441 -24.23 6.62 -15.00
CA PHE A 441 -22.80 6.37 -14.95
C PHE A 441 -22.33 6.08 -13.53
N PHE A 442 -21.32 5.22 -13.42
CA PHE A 442 -20.50 5.08 -12.23
C PHE A 442 -19.05 5.35 -12.61
N VAL A 443 -18.47 6.39 -12.02
CA VAL A 443 -17.06 6.73 -12.25
C VAL A 443 -16.32 6.74 -10.92
N HIS A 444 -15.32 5.87 -10.80
CA HIS A 444 -14.36 5.90 -9.72
C HIS A 444 -13.14 6.72 -10.16
N VAL A 445 -12.92 7.87 -9.54
CA VAL A 445 -11.79 8.77 -9.81
C VAL A 445 -10.74 8.65 -8.71
N MET A 446 -9.47 8.42 -9.08
CA MET A 446 -8.31 8.45 -8.19
C MET A 446 -7.47 9.70 -8.45
N THR A 447 -7.32 10.56 -7.45
CA THR A 447 -6.51 11.80 -7.56
C THR A 447 -5.01 11.52 -7.50
N THR A 448 -4.16 12.46 -7.92
CA THR A 448 -2.69 12.28 -7.93
C THR A 448 -1.90 13.38 -7.22
N SER A 449 -2.47 14.57 -7.03
CA SER A 449 -1.67 15.76 -6.71
C SER A 449 -1.15 15.81 -5.27
N ASN A 450 -1.78 15.10 -4.33
CA ASN A 450 -1.32 14.98 -2.94
C ASN A 450 -0.16 13.98 -2.76
N HIS A 451 0.84 14.07 -3.65
CA HIS A 451 2.01 13.22 -3.66
C HIS A 451 3.28 14.08 -3.78
N ARG A 452 4.38 13.67 -3.12
CA ARG A 452 5.70 14.31 -3.29
C ARG A 452 6.05 14.34 -4.80
N PRO A 453 6.52 15.46 -5.39
CA PRO A 453 7.08 16.68 -4.79
C PRO A 453 6.08 17.73 -4.29
N TYR A 454 4.79 17.41 -4.23
CA TYR A 454 3.72 18.30 -3.74
C TYR A 454 3.55 19.56 -4.59
N THR A 455 3.69 19.40 -5.91
CA THR A 455 3.60 20.48 -6.89
C THR A 455 2.24 20.48 -7.58
N TYR A 456 1.69 21.67 -7.77
CA TYR A 456 0.38 21.95 -8.37
C TYR A 456 0.39 23.31 -9.10
N PRO A 457 -0.64 23.64 -9.91
CA PRO A 457 -0.79 24.95 -10.53
C PRO A 457 -0.71 26.12 -9.54
N ALA A 458 0.05 27.16 -9.89
CA ALA A 458 0.12 28.37 -9.08
C ALA A 458 -1.19 29.18 -9.13
N GLY A 459 -1.46 29.96 -8.09
CA GLY A 459 -2.60 30.89 -8.04
C GLY A 459 -3.96 30.25 -7.74
N ARG A 460 -4.00 28.97 -7.35
CA ARG A 460 -5.24 28.28 -6.92
C ARG A 460 -5.51 28.40 -5.42
N ILE A 461 -4.44 28.39 -4.64
CA ILE A 461 -4.46 28.48 -3.19
C ILE A 461 -3.37 29.44 -2.69
N ASP A 462 -3.41 29.77 -1.40
CA ASP A 462 -2.49 30.68 -0.70
C ASP A 462 -1.17 30.02 -0.25
N ILE A 463 -0.95 28.73 -0.55
CA ILE A 463 0.30 28.02 -0.30
C ILE A 463 1.06 27.87 -1.63
N PRO A 464 2.34 28.26 -1.72
CA PRO A 464 3.11 28.10 -2.95
C PRO A 464 3.31 26.62 -3.32
N SER A 465 3.22 26.33 -4.62
CA SER A 465 3.47 25.00 -5.21
C SER A 465 4.82 24.42 -4.77
N GLY A 466 4.85 23.15 -4.37
CA GLY A 466 6.06 22.47 -3.91
C GLY A 466 6.48 22.77 -2.47
N SER A 467 5.74 23.60 -1.72
CA SER A 467 6.09 23.96 -0.32
C SER A 467 5.91 22.80 0.68
N GLY A 468 5.33 21.68 0.26
CA GLY A 468 5.12 20.49 1.08
C GLY A 468 3.68 20.01 1.08
N ARG A 469 3.42 18.97 1.89
CA ARG A 469 2.15 18.25 1.92
C ARG A 469 0.95 19.13 2.28
N GLU A 470 1.10 20.11 3.15
CA GLU A 470 -0.01 21.02 3.51
C GLU A 470 -0.57 21.76 2.30
N GLY A 471 0.30 22.21 1.40
CA GLY A 471 -0.09 22.83 0.13
C GLY A 471 -0.80 21.85 -0.79
N ALA A 472 -0.29 20.62 -0.90
CA ALA A 472 -0.90 19.59 -1.73
C ALA A 472 -2.29 19.17 -1.23
N VAL A 473 -2.46 19.05 0.10
CA VAL A 473 -3.74 18.80 0.76
C VAL A 473 -4.73 19.93 0.46
N LYS A 474 -4.31 21.19 0.63
CA LYS A 474 -5.17 22.35 0.37
C LYS A 474 -5.52 22.49 -1.13
N TYR A 475 -4.61 22.10 -2.01
CA TYR A 475 -4.86 22.05 -3.45
C TYR A 475 -5.84 20.92 -3.81
N ALA A 476 -5.70 19.73 -3.22
CA ALA A 476 -6.65 18.63 -3.42
C ALA A 476 -8.06 19.03 -2.95
N ASP A 477 -8.19 19.70 -1.79
CA ASP A 477 -9.47 20.27 -1.34
C ASP A 477 -10.04 21.29 -2.34
N TYR A 478 -9.20 22.21 -2.84
CA TYR A 478 -9.59 23.16 -3.88
C TYR A 478 -10.10 22.45 -5.14
N ALA A 479 -9.40 21.41 -5.63
CA ALA A 479 -9.78 20.68 -6.83
C ALA A 479 -11.11 19.93 -6.66
N ILE A 480 -11.41 19.39 -5.47
CA ILE A 480 -12.74 18.83 -5.16
C ILE A 480 -13.81 19.93 -5.17
N GLY A 481 -13.50 21.10 -4.61
CA GLY A 481 -14.37 22.28 -4.70
C GLY A 481 -14.68 22.68 -6.14
N HIS A 482 -13.65 22.70 -6.99
CA HIS A 482 -13.75 22.97 -8.43
C HIS A 482 -14.64 21.94 -9.14
N LEU A 483 -14.39 20.63 -8.95
CA LEU A 483 -15.22 19.55 -9.50
C LEU A 483 -16.70 19.76 -9.16
N LEU A 484 -17.02 20.00 -7.89
CA LEU A 484 -18.40 20.18 -7.45
C LEU A 484 -19.02 21.48 -7.99
N ALA A 485 -18.24 22.56 -8.11
CA ALA A 485 -18.71 23.82 -8.65
C ALA A 485 -19.03 23.72 -10.15
N GLU A 486 -18.20 23.03 -10.92
CA GLU A 486 -18.45 22.79 -12.35
C GLU A 486 -19.56 21.76 -12.57
N ALA A 487 -19.61 20.70 -11.76
CA ALA A 487 -20.68 19.71 -11.81
C ALA A 487 -22.06 20.35 -11.57
N ARG A 488 -22.18 21.29 -10.61
CA ARG A 488 -23.43 22.03 -10.31
C ARG A 488 -24.03 22.77 -11.51
N LYS A 489 -23.24 23.04 -12.55
CA LYS A 489 -23.70 23.70 -13.78
C LYS A 489 -24.32 22.72 -14.78
N GLN A 490 -24.21 21.42 -14.54
CA GLN A 490 -24.66 20.36 -15.42
C GLN A 490 -26.08 19.91 -15.05
N ASP A 491 -26.86 19.52 -16.05
CA ASP A 491 -28.26 19.09 -15.90
C ASP A 491 -28.42 17.75 -15.17
N TRP A 492 -27.37 16.92 -15.14
CA TRP A 492 -27.33 15.65 -14.43
C TRP A 492 -26.94 15.76 -12.94
N PHE A 493 -26.50 16.94 -12.46
CA PHE A 493 -25.99 17.11 -11.09
C PHE A 493 -26.99 16.69 -10.02
N ASP A 494 -28.24 17.10 -10.21
CA ASP A 494 -29.33 16.86 -9.27
C ASP A 494 -29.58 15.37 -9.04
N ASP A 495 -29.35 14.55 -10.07
CA ASP A 495 -29.53 13.10 -10.04
C ASP A 495 -28.19 12.36 -9.90
N THR A 496 -27.20 12.98 -9.23
CA THR A 496 -25.86 12.42 -9.01
C THR A 496 -25.48 12.35 -7.53
N LEU A 497 -24.96 11.19 -7.13
CA LEU A 497 -24.38 10.92 -5.83
C LEU A 497 -22.85 10.99 -5.90
N PHE A 498 -22.28 12.00 -5.25
CA PHE A 498 -20.84 12.12 -5.06
C PHE A 498 -20.44 11.40 -3.76
N VAL A 499 -19.54 10.43 -3.87
CA VAL A 499 -18.96 9.72 -2.72
C VAL A 499 -17.50 10.14 -2.62
N VAL A 500 -17.16 10.95 -1.63
CA VAL A 500 -15.80 11.50 -1.46
C VAL A 500 -15.13 10.82 -0.27
N THR A 501 -14.04 10.10 -0.52
CA THR A 501 -13.27 9.37 0.49
C THR A 501 -11.77 9.45 0.21
N ALA A 502 -10.95 8.88 1.08
CA ALA A 502 -9.53 8.65 0.79
C ALA A 502 -9.25 7.18 0.44
N ASP A 503 -8.16 6.96 -0.27
CA ASP A 503 -7.60 5.63 -0.48
C ASP A 503 -6.92 5.10 0.80
N HIS A 504 -6.20 5.97 1.52
CA HIS A 504 -5.63 5.72 2.85
C HIS A 504 -5.21 7.03 3.55
N GLY A 505 -4.79 6.93 4.82
CA GLY A 505 -4.20 8.06 5.56
C GLY A 505 -2.72 8.31 5.23
N ALA A 506 -2.24 9.53 5.44
CA ALA A 506 -0.88 9.94 5.04
C ALA A 506 0.25 9.25 5.83
N ASN A 507 0.06 9.07 7.13
CA ASN A 507 1.14 8.73 8.06
C ASN A 507 1.11 7.28 8.57
N ALA A 508 0.35 6.39 7.91
CA ALA A 508 0.28 4.97 8.27
C ALA A 508 1.41 4.11 7.66
N ARG A 509 2.38 4.72 6.96
CA ARG A 509 3.42 4.02 6.20
C ARG A 509 4.57 3.54 7.11
N GLY A 510 5.03 2.30 6.87
CA GLY A 510 6.27 1.67 7.39
C GLY A 510 6.39 1.31 8.88
N THR A 511 5.31 1.31 9.66
CA THR A 511 5.30 0.74 11.01
C THR A 511 4.98 -0.77 10.98
N VAL A 512 5.61 -1.57 11.85
CA VAL A 512 5.28 -3.01 12.02
C VAL A 512 4.01 -3.14 12.87
N ASN A 513 3.81 -2.27 13.86
CA ASN A 513 2.53 -2.12 14.55
C ASN A 513 1.50 -1.37 13.68
N ILE A 514 0.22 -1.49 14.06
CA ILE A 514 -0.89 -0.81 13.38
C ILE A 514 -1.21 0.48 14.14
N PRO A 515 -0.79 1.66 13.64
CA PRO A 515 -1.18 2.94 14.20
C PRO A 515 -2.60 3.27 13.75
N VAL A 516 -3.60 2.70 14.44
CA VAL A 516 -5.02 2.75 14.05
C VAL A 516 -5.49 4.19 13.79
N ASP A 517 -5.01 5.17 14.55
CA ASP A 517 -5.31 6.59 14.38
C ASP A 517 -4.95 7.11 12.97
N LYS A 518 -3.89 6.57 12.35
CA LYS A 518 -3.43 6.94 11.00
C LYS A 518 -4.21 6.28 9.87
N TYR A 519 -5.09 5.32 10.18
CA TYR A 519 -5.97 4.69 9.19
C TYR A 519 -7.30 5.41 9.06
N ARG A 520 -7.62 6.39 9.93
CA ARG A 520 -8.88 7.12 9.85
C ARG A 520 -8.90 8.02 8.61
N ILE A 521 -9.96 7.90 7.82
CA ILE A 521 -10.14 8.62 6.55
C ILE A 521 -11.47 9.38 6.53
N PRO A 522 -11.60 10.46 5.73
CA PRO A 522 -12.86 11.12 5.49
C PRO A 522 -13.79 10.25 4.63
N LEU A 523 -15.10 10.39 4.84
CA LEU A 523 -16.12 9.84 3.95
C LEU A 523 -17.37 10.72 3.95
N PHE A 524 -17.73 11.21 2.77
CA PHE A 524 -18.91 12.04 2.56
C PHE A 524 -19.74 11.48 1.40
N PHE A 525 -21.04 11.34 1.62
CA PHE A 525 -22.01 11.12 0.56
C PHE A 525 -22.78 12.42 0.32
N TYR A 526 -22.76 12.91 -0.91
CA TYR A 526 -23.27 14.22 -1.26
C TYR A 526 -24.17 14.15 -2.49
N ALA A 527 -25.47 14.37 -2.27
CA ALA A 527 -26.50 14.50 -3.30
C ALA A 527 -27.62 15.38 -2.72
N PRO A 528 -27.50 16.72 -2.78
CA PRO A 528 -28.32 17.64 -1.97
C PRO A 528 -29.84 17.54 -2.23
N LYS A 529 -30.25 17.09 -3.42
CA LYS A 529 -31.66 16.82 -3.76
C LYS A 529 -32.20 15.52 -3.14
N HIS A 530 -31.32 14.55 -2.89
CA HIS A 530 -31.69 13.19 -2.46
C HIS A 530 -31.33 12.88 -1.00
N LEU A 531 -30.35 13.58 -0.43
CA LEU A 531 -29.80 13.34 0.89
C LEU A 531 -29.94 14.56 1.78
N LYS A 532 -30.39 14.33 3.01
CA LYS A 532 -30.37 15.36 4.06
C LYS A 532 -29.00 15.35 4.75
N PRO A 533 -28.48 16.52 5.14
CA PRO A 533 -27.25 16.57 5.91
C PRO A 533 -27.39 15.80 7.22
N GLN A 534 -26.45 14.91 7.51
CA GLN A 534 -26.44 14.10 8.72
C GLN A 534 -25.03 13.62 9.03
N ARG A 535 -24.70 13.49 10.31
CA ARG A 535 -23.48 12.86 10.78
C ARG A 535 -23.78 11.43 11.28
N VAL A 536 -22.94 10.48 10.88
CA VAL A 536 -22.98 9.07 11.28
C VAL A 536 -21.67 8.72 11.97
N ASP A 537 -21.74 8.41 13.27
CA ASP A 537 -20.57 8.12 14.12
C ASP A 537 -20.24 6.62 14.27
N ARG A 538 -20.90 5.77 13.48
CA ARG A 538 -20.70 4.32 13.50
C ARG A 538 -19.30 3.95 13.01
N LEU A 539 -18.68 2.97 13.67
CA LEU A 539 -17.40 2.43 13.24
C LEU A 539 -17.58 1.70 11.90
N MET A 540 -16.80 2.13 10.91
CA MET A 540 -16.91 1.67 9.54
C MET A 540 -15.54 1.32 8.96
N SER A 541 -15.46 0.22 8.22
CA SER A 541 -14.31 -0.10 7.40
C SER A 541 -14.50 0.43 5.99
N GLN A 542 -13.42 0.74 5.29
CA GLN A 542 -13.46 1.15 3.88
C GLN A 542 -14.15 0.12 2.97
N ILE A 543 -14.12 -1.18 3.30
CA ILE A 543 -14.86 -2.22 2.54
C ILE A 543 -16.37 -2.08 2.63
N ASP A 544 -16.88 -1.36 3.63
CA ASP A 544 -18.31 -1.15 3.84
C ASP A 544 -18.89 -0.06 2.93
N ILE A 545 -18.03 0.72 2.24
CA ILE A 545 -18.45 1.83 1.37
C ILE A 545 -19.29 1.33 0.20
N ALA A 546 -18.85 0.29 -0.51
CA ALA A 546 -19.55 -0.23 -1.67
C ALA A 546 -20.95 -0.80 -1.32
N PRO A 547 -21.11 -1.69 -0.31
CA PRO A 547 -22.44 -2.13 0.13
C PRO A 547 -23.34 -1.00 0.64
N THR A 548 -22.78 0.00 1.36
CA THR A 548 -23.56 1.16 1.83
C THR A 548 -24.06 2.00 0.65
N LEU A 549 -23.22 2.23 -0.36
CA LEU A 549 -23.60 2.88 -1.62
C LEU A 549 -24.75 2.13 -2.31
N LEU A 550 -24.63 0.81 -2.49
CA LEU A 550 -25.66 0.00 -3.16
C LEU A 550 -26.98 -0.02 -2.37
N GLY A 551 -26.91 -0.03 -1.04
CA GLY A 551 -28.05 0.11 -0.15
C GLY A 551 -28.76 1.45 -0.30
N MET A 552 -28.00 2.55 -0.41
CA MET A 552 -28.54 3.89 -0.67
C MET A 552 -29.24 4.01 -2.03
N LEU A 553 -28.77 3.26 -3.03
CA LEU A 553 -29.43 3.14 -4.34
C LEU A 553 -30.66 2.22 -4.30
N GLY A 554 -30.96 1.57 -3.16
CA GLY A 554 -32.10 0.67 -3.02
C GLY A 554 -31.98 -0.59 -3.90
N MET A 555 -30.76 -1.03 -4.21
CA MET A 555 -30.52 -2.13 -5.14
C MET A 555 -30.73 -3.51 -4.50
N ARG A 556 -31.31 -4.44 -5.25
CA ARG A 556 -31.36 -5.88 -4.92
C ARG A 556 -30.30 -6.61 -5.74
N TYR A 557 -29.19 -7.01 -5.15
CA TYR A 557 -28.02 -7.49 -5.91
C TYR A 557 -27.48 -8.82 -5.38
N TYR A 558 -26.88 -9.60 -6.28
CA TYR A 558 -26.04 -10.74 -5.91
C TYR A 558 -24.72 -10.22 -5.33
N SER A 559 -24.19 -10.84 -4.29
CA SER A 559 -23.01 -10.35 -3.58
C SER A 559 -22.09 -11.45 -3.09
N LYS A 560 -20.79 -11.21 -3.29
CA LYS A 560 -19.68 -11.88 -2.59
C LYS A 560 -18.97 -10.94 -1.59
N PHE A 561 -19.46 -9.72 -1.39
CA PHE A 561 -18.78 -8.73 -0.54
C PHE A 561 -18.66 -9.19 0.91
N PHE A 562 -17.64 -8.69 1.61
CA PHE A 562 -17.47 -8.90 3.05
C PHE A 562 -17.77 -7.64 3.86
N GLY A 563 -17.83 -6.49 3.16
CA GLY A 563 -18.37 -5.26 3.72
C GLY A 563 -19.89 -5.34 3.93
N ARG A 564 -20.41 -4.35 4.63
CA ARG A 564 -21.84 -4.26 5.00
C ARG A 564 -22.41 -2.87 4.75
N ASP A 565 -23.71 -2.79 4.60
CA ASP A 565 -24.42 -1.50 4.55
C ASP A 565 -24.56 -0.93 5.97
N ILE A 566 -23.77 0.10 6.29
CA ILE A 566 -23.72 0.71 7.63
C ILE A 566 -24.99 1.47 8.00
N LEU A 567 -25.84 1.83 7.03
CA LEU A 567 -27.10 2.50 7.33
C LEU A 567 -28.18 1.52 7.83
N HIS A 568 -28.12 0.26 7.42
CA HIS A 568 -29.15 -0.74 7.70
C HIS A 568 -28.68 -1.92 8.57
N ALA A 569 -27.38 -2.23 8.58
CA ALA A 569 -26.83 -3.31 9.40
C ALA A 569 -26.92 -3.01 10.91
N PRO A 570 -27.06 -4.01 11.79
CA PRO A 570 -27.07 -3.81 13.24
C PRO A 570 -25.74 -3.24 13.79
N PRO A 571 -25.77 -2.23 14.68
CA PRO A 571 -24.56 -1.63 15.30
C PRO A 571 -23.63 -2.61 16.00
N ALA A 572 -24.15 -3.73 16.52
CA ALA A 572 -23.36 -4.74 17.23
C ALA A 572 -22.25 -5.40 16.38
N GLY A 573 -22.34 -5.31 15.04
CA GLY A 573 -21.35 -5.84 14.13
C GLY A 573 -20.34 -4.82 13.59
N ASP A 574 -20.42 -3.57 14.04
CA ASP A 574 -19.55 -2.48 13.58
C ASP A 574 -18.07 -2.83 13.83
N ARG A 575 -17.25 -2.65 12.80
CA ARG A 575 -15.88 -3.14 12.77
C ARG A 575 -15.04 -2.37 11.76
N ALA A 576 -13.72 -2.42 11.94
CA ALA A 576 -12.77 -1.97 10.93
C ALA A 576 -11.63 -2.95 10.75
N PHE A 577 -11.28 -3.20 9.50
CA PHE A 577 -10.03 -3.87 9.13
C PHE A 577 -8.97 -2.79 8.92
N VAL A 578 -7.81 -2.96 9.56
CA VAL A 578 -6.67 -2.05 9.46
C VAL A 578 -5.42 -2.92 9.34
N ALA A 579 -4.82 -2.99 8.16
CA ALA A 579 -3.74 -3.94 7.90
C ALA A 579 -2.58 -3.29 7.15
N ASN A 580 -1.37 -3.78 7.43
CA ASN A 580 -0.20 -3.53 6.60
C ASN A 580 0.23 -4.83 5.90
N TYR A 581 1.46 -4.90 5.38
CA TYR A 581 1.97 -6.08 4.68
C TYR A 581 1.99 -7.36 5.53
N GLN A 582 2.26 -7.25 6.84
CA GLN A 582 2.46 -8.40 7.73
C GLN A 582 1.49 -8.44 8.92
N THR A 583 1.01 -7.29 9.38
CA THR A 583 0.22 -7.18 10.59
C THR A 583 -1.22 -6.90 10.19
N LEU A 584 -2.14 -7.71 10.67
CA LEU A 584 -3.56 -7.65 10.34
C LEU A 584 -4.35 -7.25 11.59
N GLY A 585 -5.03 -6.11 11.55
CA GLY A 585 -5.77 -5.56 12.68
C GLY A 585 -7.27 -5.59 12.45
N TYR A 586 -8.00 -6.01 13.47
CA TYR A 586 -9.45 -6.06 13.48
C TYR A 586 -9.97 -5.28 14.69
N LEU A 587 -10.47 -4.07 14.43
CA LEU A 587 -11.02 -3.16 15.43
C LEU A 587 -12.52 -3.41 15.59
N LYS A 588 -12.96 -3.72 16.81
CA LYS A 588 -14.39 -3.90 17.16
C LYS A 588 -14.58 -3.64 18.65
N ASN A 589 -15.64 -2.94 19.02
CA ASN A 589 -16.02 -2.68 20.43
C ASN A 589 -14.87 -2.10 21.29
N GLY A 590 -14.09 -1.16 20.74
CA GLY A 590 -12.96 -0.54 21.44
C GLY A 590 -11.80 -1.50 21.74
N ARG A 591 -11.70 -2.60 20.98
CA ARG A 591 -10.63 -3.58 21.06
C ARG A 591 -10.05 -3.85 19.69
N LEU A 592 -8.74 -4.04 19.63
CA LEU A 592 -8.00 -4.37 18.41
C LEU A 592 -7.43 -5.77 18.54
N ALA A 593 -7.93 -6.72 17.76
CA ALA A 593 -7.25 -7.99 17.54
C ALA A 593 -6.15 -7.80 16.49
N VAL A 594 -4.93 -8.24 16.80
CA VAL A 594 -3.75 -8.09 15.96
C VAL A 594 -3.21 -9.49 15.64
N LEU A 595 -3.22 -9.87 14.36
CA LEU A 595 -2.63 -11.10 13.86
C LEU A 595 -1.28 -10.78 13.22
N GLN A 596 -0.27 -11.56 13.58
CA GLN A 596 1.11 -11.41 13.13
C GLN A 596 1.65 -12.76 12.61
N PRO A 597 2.72 -12.74 11.79
CA PRO A 597 3.43 -13.95 11.39
C PRO A 597 3.92 -14.74 12.61
N ARG A 598 4.32 -16.00 12.38
CA ARG A 598 4.66 -16.99 13.42
C ARG A 598 3.47 -17.36 14.31
N ARG A 599 2.26 -17.26 13.77
CA ARG A 599 1.01 -17.64 14.43
C ARG A 599 0.74 -16.87 15.73
N LYS A 600 1.27 -15.64 15.83
CA LYS A 600 1.02 -14.75 16.96
C LYS A 600 -0.28 -14.00 16.75
N ALA A 601 -1.12 -14.00 17.78
CA ALA A 601 -2.40 -13.31 17.77
C ALA A 601 -2.69 -12.78 19.17
N GLU A 602 -2.92 -11.48 19.28
CA GLU A 602 -3.13 -10.78 20.54
C GLU A 602 -4.29 -9.81 20.41
N VAL A 603 -4.94 -9.48 21.53
CA VAL A 603 -6.00 -8.48 21.56
C VAL A 603 -5.59 -7.38 22.53
N PHE A 604 -5.81 -6.13 22.11
CA PHE A 604 -5.50 -4.94 22.88
C PHE A 604 -6.77 -4.15 23.16
N ALA A 605 -6.86 -3.55 24.35
CA ALA A 605 -7.78 -2.45 24.57
C ALA A 605 -7.27 -1.21 23.81
N VAL A 606 -8.21 -0.42 23.32
CA VAL A 606 -7.93 0.75 22.48
C VAL A 606 -8.38 2.00 23.25
N ASP A 607 -7.53 3.03 23.35
CA ASP A 607 -7.86 4.28 24.04
C ASP A 607 -8.77 5.22 23.21
N ALA A 608 -9.07 6.40 23.74
CA ALA A 608 -9.91 7.40 23.09
C ALA A 608 -9.30 7.96 21.79
N GLN A 609 -7.99 7.79 21.59
CA GLN A 609 -7.24 8.16 20.38
C GLN A 609 -7.08 6.98 19.43
N ASN A 610 -7.70 5.85 19.74
CA ASN A 610 -7.58 4.58 19.05
C ASN A 610 -6.22 3.89 19.13
N LEU A 611 -5.38 4.19 20.13
CA LEU A 611 -4.09 3.54 20.31
C LEU A 611 -4.21 2.26 21.17
N PRO A 612 -3.48 1.17 20.82
CA PRO A 612 -3.41 -0.02 21.67
C PRO A 612 -2.72 0.29 23.00
N VAL A 613 -3.39 -0.01 24.12
CA VAL A 613 -2.86 0.30 25.47
C VAL A 613 -2.30 -0.94 26.16
N ALA A 614 -3.16 -1.91 26.44
CA ALA A 614 -2.81 -3.09 27.23
C ALA A 614 -3.39 -4.36 26.59
N PRO A 615 -2.63 -5.48 26.57
CA PRO A 615 -3.15 -6.77 26.18
C PRO A 615 -4.35 -7.17 27.04
N ARG A 616 -5.38 -7.74 26.41
CA ARG A 616 -6.58 -8.24 27.06
C ARG A 616 -6.99 -9.56 26.44
N ALA A 617 -7.34 -10.56 27.24
CA ALA A 617 -7.86 -11.81 26.71
C ALA A 617 -9.25 -11.59 26.11
N ASP A 618 -9.40 -11.86 24.82
CA ASP A 618 -10.68 -11.91 24.11
C ASP A 618 -10.62 -12.96 22.98
N PRO A 619 -10.76 -14.25 23.32
CA PRO A 619 -10.65 -15.34 22.35
C PRO A 619 -11.71 -15.25 21.24
N ALA A 620 -12.89 -14.70 21.55
CA ALA A 620 -13.97 -14.55 20.58
C ALA A 620 -13.59 -13.53 19.50
N LEU A 621 -13.09 -12.36 19.90
CA LEU A 621 -12.63 -11.34 18.95
C LEU A 621 -11.43 -11.83 18.13
N GLN A 622 -10.49 -12.53 18.76
CA GLN A 622 -9.35 -13.12 18.08
C GLN A 622 -9.79 -14.16 17.03
N GLN A 623 -10.72 -15.05 17.37
CA GLN A 623 -11.26 -16.04 16.43
C GLN A 623 -12.04 -15.37 15.29
N GLU A 624 -12.82 -14.34 15.57
CA GLU A 624 -13.54 -13.57 14.55
C GLU A 624 -12.57 -12.89 13.58
N ALA A 625 -11.54 -12.22 14.09
CA ALA A 625 -10.49 -11.61 13.29
C ALA A 625 -9.78 -12.65 12.41
N THR A 626 -9.34 -13.77 12.99
CA THR A 626 -8.74 -14.88 12.24
C THR A 626 -9.67 -15.39 11.15
N ALA A 627 -10.94 -15.61 11.47
CA ALA A 627 -11.91 -16.14 10.53
C ALA A 627 -12.08 -15.23 9.30
N PHE A 628 -12.21 -13.91 9.49
CA PHE A 628 -12.35 -12.97 8.38
C PHE A 628 -11.12 -12.95 7.47
N TYR A 629 -9.91 -12.80 8.03
CA TYR A 629 -8.69 -12.75 7.22
C TYR A 629 -8.39 -14.09 6.54
N GLN A 630 -8.59 -15.20 7.25
CA GLN A 630 -8.41 -16.54 6.69
C GLN A 630 -9.39 -16.80 5.54
N HIS A 631 -10.67 -16.44 5.73
CA HIS A 631 -11.70 -16.68 4.73
C HIS A 631 -11.50 -15.78 3.50
N ALA A 632 -11.15 -14.51 3.68
CA ALA A 632 -10.79 -13.61 2.57
C ALA A 632 -9.60 -14.15 1.76
N ALA A 633 -8.55 -14.63 2.44
CA ALA A 633 -7.42 -15.27 1.77
C ALA A 633 -7.83 -16.56 1.04
N HIS A 634 -8.72 -17.35 1.64
CA HIS A 634 -9.23 -18.60 1.07
C HIS A 634 -10.03 -18.36 -0.22
N VAL A 635 -11.00 -17.44 -0.20
CA VAL A 635 -11.85 -17.18 -1.37
C VAL A 635 -11.06 -16.66 -2.55
N PHE A 636 -10.06 -15.80 -2.31
CA PHE A 636 -9.18 -15.32 -3.37
C PHE A 636 -8.30 -16.45 -3.93
N ARG A 637 -7.60 -17.18 -3.06
CA ARG A 637 -6.64 -18.22 -3.47
C ARG A 637 -7.27 -19.33 -4.33
N HIS A 638 -8.51 -19.71 -3.99
CA HIS A 638 -9.24 -20.81 -4.63
C HIS A 638 -10.18 -20.33 -5.74
N GLY A 639 -10.15 -19.04 -6.11
CA GLY A 639 -10.99 -18.50 -7.18
C GLY A 639 -12.47 -18.40 -6.85
N LEU A 640 -12.87 -18.53 -5.57
CA LEU A 640 -14.27 -18.40 -5.14
C LEU A 640 -14.76 -16.94 -5.19
N TYR A 641 -13.83 -15.98 -5.30
CA TYR A 641 -14.13 -14.56 -5.47
C TYR A 641 -14.25 -14.12 -6.95
N ARG A 642 -14.11 -15.03 -7.91
CA ARG A 642 -14.32 -14.70 -9.32
C ARG A 642 -15.76 -14.31 -9.59
N ASP A 643 -15.97 -13.39 -10.51
CA ASP A 643 -17.28 -13.10 -11.02
C ASP A 643 -17.80 -14.26 -11.88
N GLU A 644 -19.04 -14.69 -11.63
CA GLU A 644 -19.59 -15.88 -12.27
C GLU A 644 -20.04 -15.61 -13.70
N GLU A 645 -20.42 -14.38 -14.05
CA GLU A 645 -20.86 -14.05 -15.40
C GLU A 645 -19.72 -14.16 -16.42
N GLN A 646 -18.48 -13.96 -15.97
CA GLN A 646 -17.28 -14.10 -16.80
C GLN A 646 -16.78 -15.55 -16.91
N LEU A 647 -17.34 -16.48 -16.13
CA LEU A 647 -17.05 -17.92 -16.26
C LEU A 647 -17.87 -18.56 -17.40
N PRO A 648 -17.33 -19.58 -18.09
CA PRO A 648 -18.09 -20.39 -19.04
C PRO A 648 -19.40 -20.90 -18.40
N PRO A 649 -20.53 -20.96 -19.11
CA PRO A 649 -21.83 -21.35 -18.54
C PRO A 649 -21.82 -22.66 -17.74
N ALA A 650 -20.98 -23.62 -18.10
CA ALA A 650 -20.81 -24.90 -17.40
C ALA A 650 -20.09 -24.82 -16.03
N GLN A 651 -19.46 -23.68 -15.73
CA GLN A 651 -18.70 -23.40 -14.52
C GLN A 651 -19.42 -22.39 -13.60
N ARG A 652 -20.54 -21.81 -14.03
CA ARG A 652 -21.37 -20.91 -13.23
C ARG A 652 -22.13 -21.68 -12.16
N THR A 653 -22.29 -21.12 -10.97
CA THR A 653 -23.03 -21.79 -9.90
C THR A 653 -24.51 -21.82 -10.30
N PRO A 654 -25.16 -23.00 -10.41
CA PRO A 654 -26.58 -23.08 -10.74
C PRO A 654 -27.40 -22.70 -9.49
N GLY A 655 -27.51 -21.40 -9.23
CA GLY A 655 -28.09 -20.87 -8.01
C GLY A 655 -28.93 -19.60 -8.18
N ILE A 656 -28.77 -18.86 -9.28
CA ILE A 656 -29.71 -17.80 -9.65
C ILE A 656 -30.72 -18.43 -10.62
N PRO A 657 -31.98 -18.64 -10.22
CA PRO A 657 -33.01 -19.11 -11.14
C PRO A 657 -33.01 -18.22 -12.38
N ALA A 658 -33.15 -18.80 -13.57
CA ALA A 658 -33.31 -18.01 -14.80
C ALA A 658 -34.42 -16.96 -14.63
N SER A 659 -35.45 -17.24 -13.85
CA SER A 659 -36.51 -16.29 -13.48
C SER A 659 -36.05 -15.10 -12.64
N ALA A 660 -35.00 -15.21 -11.81
CA ALA A 660 -34.43 -14.09 -11.07
C ALA A 660 -33.49 -13.25 -11.95
N GLN A 661 -32.76 -13.87 -12.89
CA GLN A 661 -32.02 -13.15 -13.95
C GLN A 661 -32.99 -12.44 -14.90
N THR A 662 -34.12 -13.06 -15.22
CA THR A 662 -35.20 -12.46 -16.01
C THR A 662 -35.95 -11.38 -15.22
N GLU A 663 -36.24 -11.53 -13.93
CA GLU A 663 -36.82 -10.45 -13.10
C GLU A 663 -35.87 -9.25 -12.92
N LEU A 664 -34.56 -9.48 -12.81
CA LEU A 664 -33.53 -8.44 -12.82
C LEU A 664 -33.49 -7.68 -14.16
N ARG A 665 -33.71 -8.38 -15.29
CA ARG A 665 -33.75 -7.80 -16.65
C ARG A 665 -35.11 -7.18 -17.03
N GLU A 666 -36.23 -7.72 -16.55
CA GLU A 666 -37.58 -7.31 -16.93
C GLU A 666 -38.08 -6.09 -16.13
N ARG A 667 -37.56 -5.82 -14.93
CA ARG A 667 -37.85 -4.58 -14.18
C ARG A 667 -36.95 -3.39 -14.54
N THR A 668 -35.91 -3.61 -15.35
CA THR A 668 -34.96 -2.57 -15.80
C THR A 668 -35.22 -2.08 -17.23
N GLY A 669 -36.28 -2.56 -17.90
CA GLY A 669 -36.71 -2.06 -19.21
C GLY A 669 -35.76 -2.39 -20.37
N SER A 670 -34.95 -3.44 -20.24
CA SER A 670 -34.02 -3.90 -21.28
C SER A 670 -34.69 -4.94 -22.18
N ARG A 671 -35.00 -4.56 -23.43
CA ARG A 671 -35.04 -5.50 -24.57
C ARG A 671 -33.86 -5.26 -25.46
#